data_AF-A0AAE0GX48-F1
#
_entry.id   AF-A0AAE0GX48-F1
#
_cell.length_a   1.000
_cell.length_b   1.000
_cell.length_c   1.000
_cell.angle_alpha   90.00
_cell.angle_beta   90.00
_cell.angle_gamma   90.00
#
_symmetry.space_group_name_H-M   'P 1'
#
loop_
_entity.id
_entity.type
_entity.pdbx_description
1 polymer ?
#
loop_
_entity_poly.entity_id
_entity_poly.type
_entity_poly.pdbx_seq_one_letter_code
_entity_poly.pdbx_strand_id
1 'polypeptide(L)'
;MPSRGVYAPEGEQFLEERVYAPPEERMDLNQRFLALRDVKKQMIKDIERSNERILEINTQLGLSEGVFSPHVLPDEYPEKREEISKEQLAEFEVELARRDVEAKQGKGGLGGFGGGGGKDKDKEKTQEEDAAGVEDGKDESKVKGKKGSAPAGAKEKGGEDTRVAVLNSVPLSQLEELEKKILHRTLEYERAKLLRRQDEAIDTFDEAVADLRREKFRLEADLKSADMKRLVLYQEYMLLKESEKRDNTLKQRLDSKLAERTDILSKISECQEKLEMKKDEVEKLMEKKKQIMAEFDHLVEDANTFREALLKIFNRKIKRIKKKVKDNDDEEYDSEDEDDEDEDDEDFDDEEEEEVCPPGCDQALYEKVCDLREKRLDQEDVISEFQKSIDAFKKEKDALAKKQKTIEAALKQIDKEITEFQKEKQNKLNAIDVVITLKMHQMEYLVDGKLPDDLTQGLVFSNGALRRLKARIKELIQEKAQLKRKQKELRREHIQLHRDKKTKEQRIAELEARAYDVQMLKFGQLIDLDVLDRMGTNRGAEDLKDALRKQEQQHAAELAEWNHKIEHARMELTELTKENTACLQAVADLTHTQKQLEGVLNNTQGSLFHDPMQQRRKEIQERDQLVQVVNKQAKDIESLKQEIQVLRMKGGQVYG
;
A
#
# COMPACT_ATOMS: atom_id res chain seq x y z
N MET A 1 -7.18 -12.69 0.86
CA MET A 1 -5.77 -12.71 0.39
C MET A 1 -4.88 -12.36 1.57
N PRO A 2 -3.77 -13.07 1.82
CA PRO A 2 -2.77 -12.59 2.76
C PRO A 2 -1.93 -11.53 2.04
N SER A 3 -2.14 -10.26 2.39
CA SER A 3 -1.27 -9.16 1.99
C SER A 3 0.18 -9.52 2.31
N ARG A 4 1.14 -9.18 1.42
CA ARG A 4 2.55 -9.09 1.85
C ARG A 4 2.57 -8.23 3.10
N GLY A 5 3.14 -8.77 4.18
CA GLY A 5 3.00 -8.19 5.51
C GLY A 5 3.49 -6.75 5.55
N VAL A 6 2.88 -5.95 6.41
CA VAL A 6 3.33 -4.60 6.75
C VAL A 6 4.85 -4.64 7.00
N TYR A 7 5.62 -4.04 6.09
CA TYR A 7 7.06 -3.90 6.24
C TYR A 7 7.30 -3.02 7.47
N ALA A 8 8.28 -3.39 8.30
CA ALA A 8 8.59 -2.66 9.52
C ALA A 8 9.32 -1.36 9.13
N PRO A 9 8.73 -0.17 9.33
CA PRO A 9 9.26 1.09 8.78
C PRO A 9 10.64 1.45 9.34
N GLU A 10 10.93 1.04 10.58
CA GLU A 10 12.19 1.29 11.27
C GLU A 10 13.40 0.61 10.56
N GLY A 11 13.19 -0.52 9.89
CA GLY A 11 14.26 -1.22 9.18
C GLY A 11 14.60 -0.62 7.81
N GLU A 12 13.62 0.04 7.17
CA GLU A 12 13.81 0.68 5.86
C GLU A 12 14.42 2.07 6.01
N GLN A 13 14.00 2.86 7.01
CA GLN A 13 14.57 4.19 7.28
C GLN A 13 16.09 4.13 7.56
N PHE A 14 16.54 3.20 8.43
CA PHE A 14 17.96 2.95 8.70
C PHE A 14 18.77 2.46 7.48
N LEU A 15 18.10 1.95 6.43
CA LEU A 15 18.75 1.46 5.21
C LEU A 15 18.67 2.46 4.05
N GLU A 16 17.64 3.31 3.98
CA GLU A 16 17.60 4.46 3.06
C GLU A 16 18.66 5.48 3.45
N GLU A 17 18.77 5.82 4.73
CA GLU A 17 19.81 6.72 5.26
C GLU A 17 21.21 6.21 4.86
N ARG A 18 21.47 4.91 4.99
CA ARG A 18 22.72 4.25 4.55
C ARG A 18 22.91 4.09 3.03
N VAL A 19 21.89 4.32 2.20
CA VAL A 19 22.04 4.38 0.73
C VAL A 19 22.45 5.80 0.29
N TYR A 20 22.17 6.84 1.09
CA TYR A 20 22.54 8.24 0.82
C TYR A 20 23.75 8.75 1.62
N ALA A 21 24.02 8.20 2.81
CA ALA A 21 25.22 8.45 3.63
C ALA A 21 26.59 7.87 3.17
N PRO A 22 26.73 7.03 2.11
CA PRO A 22 28.03 6.51 1.65
C PRO A 22 29.17 7.53 1.46
N PRO A 23 28.94 8.81 1.08
CA PRO A 23 30.00 9.81 1.01
C PRO A 23 30.48 10.27 2.39
N GLU A 24 29.56 10.47 3.34
CA GLU A 24 29.83 11.07 4.64
C GLU A 24 30.65 10.12 5.52
N GLU A 25 30.22 8.85 5.67
CA GLU A 25 30.96 7.84 6.44
C GLU A 25 32.39 7.63 5.88
N ARG A 26 32.60 7.79 4.56
CA ARG A 26 33.94 7.75 3.93
C ARG A 26 34.77 8.99 4.23
N MET A 27 34.16 10.17 4.20
CA MET A 27 34.84 11.43 4.51
C MET A 27 35.30 11.47 5.97
N ASP A 28 34.49 10.98 6.91
CA ASP A 28 34.85 10.86 8.31
C ASP A 28 36.04 9.90 8.53
N LEU A 29 36.01 8.71 7.92
CA LEU A 29 37.12 7.77 7.99
C LEU A 29 38.42 8.38 7.43
N ASN A 30 38.34 9.10 6.31
CA ASN A 30 39.47 9.79 5.71
C ASN A 30 40.01 10.91 6.62
N GLN A 31 39.14 11.69 7.28
CA GLN A 31 39.56 12.71 8.25
C GLN A 31 40.31 12.08 9.44
N ARG A 32 39.81 10.96 9.99
CA ARG A 32 40.48 10.23 11.08
C ARG A 32 41.83 9.65 10.65
N PHE A 33 41.93 9.13 9.42
CA PHE A 33 43.21 8.67 8.85
C PHE A 33 44.24 9.80 8.75
N LEU A 34 43.84 10.97 8.23
CA LEU A 34 44.70 12.13 8.12
C LEU A 34 45.13 12.67 9.51
N ALA A 35 44.24 12.65 10.50
CA ALA A 35 44.57 12.99 11.88
C ALA A 35 45.60 12.02 12.49
N LEU A 36 45.46 10.70 12.27
CA LEU A 36 46.44 9.70 12.71
C LEU A 36 47.80 9.91 12.05
N ARG A 37 47.85 10.27 10.76
CA ARG A 37 49.09 10.65 10.08
C ARG A 37 49.77 11.85 10.76
N ASP A 38 49.00 12.85 11.18
CA ASP A 38 49.55 14.02 11.87
C ASP A 38 50.01 13.70 13.31
N VAL A 39 49.31 12.78 14.01
CA VAL A 39 49.80 12.19 15.27
C VAL A 39 51.12 11.45 15.06
N LYS A 40 51.27 10.65 14.00
CA LYS A 40 52.53 9.97 13.67
C LYS A 40 53.68 10.95 13.43
N LYS A 41 53.46 12.04 12.68
CA LYS A 41 54.46 13.11 12.50
C LYS A 41 54.94 13.70 13.83
N GLN A 42 54.02 13.88 14.79
CA GLN A 42 54.37 14.42 16.10
C GLN A 42 55.09 13.38 16.96
N MET A 43 54.64 12.11 16.93
CA MET A 43 55.26 10.99 17.61
C MET A 43 56.71 10.77 17.15
N ILE A 44 57.00 10.87 15.85
CA ILE A 44 58.38 10.77 15.31
C ILE A 44 59.28 11.83 15.96
N LYS A 45 58.85 13.10 16.00
CA LYS A 45 59.62 14.20 16.64
C LYS A 45 59.85 13.99 18.13
N ASP A 46 58.86 13.44 18.83
CA ASP A 46 58.95 13.19 20.26
C ASP A 46 59.82 11.95 20.57
N ILE A 47 59.84 10.96 19.67
CA ILE A 47 60.79 9.84 19.68
C ILE A 47 62.20 10.33 19.36
N GLU A 48 62.41 11.18 18.35
CA GLU A 48 63.71 11.78 18.01
C GLU A 48 64.34 12.53 19.20
N ARG A 49 63.60 13.43 19.87
CA ARG A 49 64.10 14.10 21.09
C ARG A 49 64.39 13.12 22.23
N SER A 50 63.59 12.07 22.36
CA SER A 50 63.82 11.04 23.37
C SER A 50 65.06 10.20 23.02
N ASN A 51 65.34 9.97 21.74
CA ASN A 51 66.54 9.31 21.25
C ASN A 51 67.80 10.14 21.49
N GLU A 52 67.76 11.45 21.25
CA GLU A 52 68.85 12.37 21.60
C GLU A 52 69.21 12.22 23.09
N ARG A 53 68.20 12.23 23.97
CA ARG A 53 68.39 12.06 25.41
C ARG A 53 68.87 10.64 25.79
N ILE A 54 68.37 9.60 25.14
CA ILE A 54 68.84 8.22 25.33
C ILE A 54 70.31 8.08 24.89
N LEU A 55 70.72 8.73 23.80
CA LEU A 55 72.11 8.73 23.33
C LEU A 55 73.03 9.46 24.30
N GLU A 56 72.64 10.63 24.83
CA GLU A 56 73.36 11.29 25.92
C GLU A 56 73.57 10.34 27.11
N ILE A 57 72.49 9.69 27.57
CA ILE A 57 72.54 8.75 28.70
C ILE A 57 73.42 7.54 28.36
N ASN A 58 73.32 6.98 27.16
CA ASN A 58 74.17 5.88 26.71
C ASN A 58 75.66 6.27 26.75
N THR A 59 76.03 7.48 26.31
CA THR A 59 77.43 7.95 26.40
C THR A 59 77.91 8.13 27.83
N GLN A 60 77.04 8.58 28.75
CA GLN A 60 77.35 8.73 30.17
C GLN A 60 77.49 7.39 30.91
N LEU A 61 76.80 6.35 30.42
CA LEU A 61 76.86 4.98 30.93
C LEU A 61 77.89 4.09 30.21
N GLY A 62 78.55 4.59 29.16
CA GLY A 62 79.49 3.82 28.34
C GLY A 62 78.84 2.73 27.47
N LEU A 63 77.55 2.85 27.19
CA LEU A 63 76.78 1.88 26.39
C LEU A 63 76.83 2.23 24.90
N SER A 64 77.03 1.22 24.05
CA SER A 64 77.02 1.34 22.58
C SER A 64 75.77 0.74 21.94
N GLU A 65 74.60 0.95 22.56
CA GLU A 65 73.31 0.47 22.05
C GLU A 65 72.68 1.50 21.10
N GLY A 66 72.23 1.04 19.93
CA GLY A 66 71.46 1.85 18.99
C GLY A 66 70.04 2.14 19.49
N VAL A 67 69.39 3.15 18.93
CA VAL A 67 68.03 3.58 19.32
C VAL A 67 67.10 3.55 18.11
N PHE A 68 65.85 3.13 18.31
CA PHE A 68 64.86 3.01 17.25
C PHE A 68 64.45 4.38 16.70
N SER A 69 64.54 4.56 15.38
CA SER A 69 64.08 5.77 14.68
C SER A 69 62.97 5.38 13.69
N PRO A 70 61.71 5.81 13.91
CA PRO A 70 60.63 5.60 12.96
C PRO A 70 60.76 6.51 11.73
N HIS A 71 60.28 6.02 10.58
CA HIS A 71 60.31 6.73 9.30
C HIS A 71 58.89 6.91 8.74
N VAL A 72 58.72 7.85 7.82
CA VAL A 72 57.45 8.04 7.09
C VAL A 72 57.58 7.46 5.69
N LEU A 73 56.64 6.60 5.30
CA LEU A 73 56.61 5.98 3.98
C LEU A 73 55.97 6.93 2.95
N PRO A 74 56.39 6.90 1.67
CA PRO A 74 55.76 7.69 0.60
C PRO A 74 54.25 7.44 0.47
N ASP A 75 53.81 6.20 0.68
CA ASP A 75 52.40 5.78 0.59
C ASP A 75 51.48 6.48 1.61
N GLU A 76 52.03 7.12 2.66
CA GLU A 76 51.29 7.90 3.66
C GLU A 76 50.89 9.30 3.15
N TYR A 77 51.36 9.70 1.96
CA TYR A 77 50.97 10.93 1.27
C TYR A 77 50.55 10.66 -0.18
N PRO A 78 49.33 10.13 -0.40
CA PRO A 78 48.80 9.94 -1.76
C PRO A 78 48.80 11.23 -2.60
N GLU A 79 48.68 12.40 -1.96
CA GLU A 79 48.79 13.70 -2.62
C GLU A 79 50.16 13.98 -3.27
N LYS A 80 51.22 13.28 -2.83
CA LYS A 80 52.59 13.40 -3.37
C LYS A 80 52.92 12.39 -4.46
N ARG A 81 51.96 11.58 -4.89
CA ARG A 81 52.15 10.55 -5.91
C ARG A 81 52.59 11.11 -7.28
N GLU A 82 52.34 12.39 -7.53
CA GLU A 82 52.76 13.12 -8.73
C GLU A 82 54.02 14.00 -8.49
N GLU A 83 54.53 14.10 -7.25
CA GLU A 83 55.77 14.79 -6.90
C GLU A 83 56.98 13.90 -7.22
N ILE A 84 57.48 13.94 -8.46
CA ILE A 84 58.69 13.18 -8.85
C ILE A 84 59.94 13.84 -8.26
N SER A 85 60.73 13.09 -7.48
CA SER A 85 61.98 13.58 -6.92
C SER A 85 63.10 13.65 -7.98
N LYS A 86 64.10 14.51 -7.77
CA LYS A 86 65.29 14.57 -8.65
C LYS A 86 66.09 13.27 -8.65
N GLU A 87 66.01 12.50 -7.57
CA GLU A 87 66.65 11.19 -7.44
C GLU A 87 65.89 10.13 -8.24
N GLN A 88 64.55 10.14 -8.21
CA GLN A 88 63.71 9.28 -9.06
C GLN A 88 63.88 9.59 -10.55
N LEU A 89 64.09 10.86 -10.91
CA LEU A 89 64.46 11.25 -12.28
C LEU A 89 65.83 10.69 -12.67
N ALA A 90 66.84 10.75 -11.79
CA ALA A 90 68.15 10.19 -12.05
C ALA A 90 68.13 8.65 -12.14
N GLU A 91 67.37 7.97 -11.28
CA GLU A 91 67.14 6.52 -11.36
C GLU A 91 66.44 6.14 -12.67
N PHE A 92 65.45 6.91 -13.10
CA PHE A 92 64.77 6.72 -14.37
C PHE A 92 65.68 7.00 -15.57
N GLU A 93 66.55 8.02 -15.52
CA GLU A 93 67.57 8.26 -16.55
C GLU A 93 68.57 7.09 -16.63
N VAL A 94 68.99 6.53 -15.49
CA VAL A 94 69.84 5.34 -15.44
C VAL A 94 69.14 4.10 -15.99
N GLU A 95 67.85 3.88 -15.68
CA GLU A 95 67.08 2.75 -16.22
C GLU A 95 66.72 2.93 -17.71
N LEU A 96 66.49 4.17 -18.16
CA LEU A 96 66.33 4.50 -19.57
C LEU A 96 67.64 4.23 -20.33
N ALA A 97 68.79 4.67 -19.79
CA ALA A 97 70.10 4.36 -20.34
C ALA A 97 70.39 2.84 -20.34
N ARG A 98 69.96 2.10 -19.31
CA ARG A 98 70.07 0.64 -19.26
C ARG A 98 69.23 -0.04 -20.35
N ARG A 99 67.98 0.38 -20.52
CA ARG A 99 67.10 -0.09 -21.62
C ARG A 99 67.66 0.26 -22.99
N ASP A 100 68.24 1.44 -23.15
CA ASP A 100 68.90 1.86 -24.40
C ASP A 100 70.13 1.01 -24.72
N VAL A 101 70.89 0.58 -23.70
CA VAL A 101 72.03 -0.33 -23.85
C VAL A 101 71.54 -1.75 -24.16
N GLU A 102 70.52 -2.25 -23.46
CA GLU A 102 69.87 -3.55 -23.73
C GLU A 102 69.32 -3.60 -25.18
N ALA A 103 68.65 -2.53 -25.63
CA ALA A 103 68.12 -2.40 -26.99
C ALA A 103 69.22 -2.27 -28.07
N LYS A 104 70.38 -1.66 -27.74
CA LYS A 104 71.54 -1.56 -28.64
C LYS A 104 72.38 -2.84 -28.70
N GLN A 105 72.36 -3.67 -27.66
CA GLN A 105 73.00 -5.00 -27.65
C GLN A 105 72.11 -6.07 -28.31
N GLY A 106 70.78 -5.93 -28.26
CA GLY A 106 69.81 -6.79 -28.95
C GLY A 106 69.72 -6.58 -30.47
N LYS A 107 70.73 -6.99 -31.24
CA LYS A 107 70.71 -6.89 -32.72
C LYS A 107 69.84 -7.97 -33.41
N GLY A 108 68.59 -7.60 -33.74
CA GLY A 108 67.89 -8.02 -34.97
C GLY A 108 66.70 -8.98 -34.82
N GLY A 109 65.49 -8.53 -35.19
CA GLY A 109 64.28 -9.38 -35.11
C GLY A 109 62.92 -8.82 -35.56
N LEU A 110 62.85 -7.94 -36.56
CA LEU A 110 61.71 -7.63 -37.46
C LEU A 110 60.23 -7.54 -36.94
N GLY A 111 59.60 -6.36 -37.10
CA GLY A 111 58.14 -6.18 -37.33
C GLY A 111 57.36 -5.42 -36.22
N GLY A 112 56.44 -4.48 -36.50
CA GLY A 112 56.06 -3.92 -37.81
C GLY A 112 54.59 -3.47 -37.94
N PHE A 113 54.16 -2.43 -37.22
CA PHE A 113 52.90 -1.64 -37.42
C PHE A 113 53.21 -0.24 -36.81
N GLY A 114 53.19 0.91 -37.49
CA GLY A 114 52.19 1.49 -38.39
C GLY A 114 51.36 2.51 -37.60
N GLY A 115 51.19 3.79 -37.95
CA GLY A 115 51.72 4.60 -39.06
C GLY A 115 50.91 5.91 -39.19
N GLY A 116 51.57 7.04 -39.49
CA GLY A 116 50.94 8.37 -39.69
C GLY A 116 51.06 9.31 -38.48
N GLY A 117 51.29 10.62 -38.63
CA GLY A 117 51.51 11.38 -39.86
C GLY A 117 51.08 12.84 -39.70
N GLY A 118 52.03 13.78 -39.64
CA GLY A 118 51.74 15.21 -39.50
C GLY A 118 53.02 16.03 -39.45
N LYS A 119 53.28 16.81 -40.51
CA LYS A 119 54.31 17.85 -40.48
C LYS A 119 53.70 19.10 -39.84
N ASP A 120 54.53 19.91 -39.18
CA ASP A 120 54.79 21.24 -39.74
C ASP A 120 56.20 21.72 -39.39
N LYS A 121 56.68 22.70 -40.17
CA LYS A 121 58.01 23.31 -40.05
C LYS A 121 57.86 24.80 -39.76
N ASP A 122 58.69 25.29 -38.84
CA ASP A 122 59.42 26.56 -38.93
C ASP A 122 60.62 26.42 -37.94
N LYS A 123 61.90 26.69 -38.24
CA LYS A 123 62.57 27.91 -38.77
C LYS A 123 62.26 29.16 -37.92
N GLU A 124 63.15 30.11 -37.62
CA GLU A 124 64.60 30.36 -37.78
C GLU A 124 64.92 31.53 -36.79
N LYS A 125 66.12 31.83 -36.25
CA LYS A 125 67.53 31.41 -36.45
C LYS A 125 68.44 32.09 -35.37
N THR A 126 69.66 31.57 -35.08
CA THR A 126 70.87 32.33 -34.63
C THR A 126 70.80 33.14 -33.29
N GLN A 127 71.86 33.53 -32.56
CA GLN A 127 73.34 33.42 -32.64
C GLN A 127 73.94 33.50 -31.20
N GLU A 128 75.16 33.02 -30.91
CA GLU A 128 76.43 33.80 -30.70
C GLU A 128 76.23 35.18 -30.00
N GLU A 129 77.02 35.63 -29.02
CA GLU A 129 78.44 35.34 -28.69
C GLU A 129 78.80 35.76 -27.23
N ASP A 130 80.07 35.64 -26.83
CA ASP A 130 80.62 35.96 -25.49
C ASP A 130 80.61 37.45 -25.09
N ALA A 131 80.66 37.75 -23.77
CA ALA A 131 81.55 38.76 -23.15
C ALA A 131 81.44 38.80 -21.60
N ALA A 132 82.50 39.29 -20.92
CA ALA A 132 82.63 39.34 -19.45
C ALA A 132 82.74 40.77 -18.87
N GLY A 133 82.57 40.91 -17.54
CA GLY A 133 82.74 42.14 -16.72
C GLY A 133 81.67 42.21 -15.62
N VAL A 134 81.92 42.26 -14.29
CA VAL A 134 82.74 43.18 -13.46
C VAL A 134 82.19 44.62 -13.56
N GLU A 135 81.78 45.37 -12.54
CA GLU A 135 82.06 45.50 -11.07
C GLU A 135 80.78 46.04 -10.35
N ASP A 136 80.42 45.65 -9.11
CA ASP A 136 80.69 46.29 -7.78
C ASP A 136 79.80 47.53 -7.39
N GLY A 137 79.56 47.70 -6.08
CA GLY A 137 78.74 48.74 -5.42
C GLY A 137 77.72 48.16 -4.42
N LYS A 138 78.00 48.08 -3.10
CA LYS A 138 77.86 49.14 -2.05
C LYS A 138 76.41 49.57 -1.76
N ASP A 139 75.96 49.82 -0.52
CA ASP A 139 76.63 49.89 0.80
C ASP A 139 75.62 49.74 1.99
N GLU A 140 76.14 49.73 3.23
CA GLU A 140 75.52 50.05 4.54
C GLU A 140 74.30 49.22 5.06
N SER A 141 74.45 48.39 6.11
CA SER A 141 74.45 48.68 7.58
C SER A 141 73.03 48.86 8.19
N LYS A 142 72.60 48.19 9.28
CA LYS A 142 73.13 48.16 10.68
C LYS A 142 72.45 47.00 11.49
N VAL A 143 73.18 46.16 12.26
CA VAL A 143 73.33 46.19 13.76
C VAL A 143 72.09 45.73 14.57
N LYS A 144 72.13 44.84 15.60
CA LYS A 144 73.18 43.99 16.26
C LYS A 144 72.51 42.93 17.18
N GLY A 145 73.22 41.82 17.49
CA GLY A 145 72.96 41.00 18.70
C GLY A 145 73.32 39.51 18.59
N LYS A 146 74.61 39.12 18.67
CA LYS A 146 75.26 38.42 19.82
C LYS A 146 74.67 37.02 20.15
N LYS A 147 75.42 35.90 20.22
CA LYS A 147 76.86 35.53 20.07
C LYS A 147 76.89 34.09 19.49
N GLY A 148 77.91 33.55 18.83
CA GLY A 148 79.23 34.06 18.46
C GLY A 148 80.29 32.96 18.60
N SER A 149 80.88 32.50 17.49
CA SER A 149 82.06 31.62 17.50
C SER A 149 82.83 31.71 16.18
N ALA A 150 84.11 32.08 16.29
CA ALA A 150 85.17 32.00 15.28
C ALA A 150 86.50 32.30 16.01
N PRO A 151 87.69 31.97 15.47
CA PRO A 151 87.98 31.14 14.29
C PRO A 151 88.98 30.00 14.59
N ALA A 152 89.33 29.21 13.58
CA ALA A 152 90.58 28.46 13.58
C ALA A 152 91.77 29.42 13.42
N GLY A 153 92.78 29.30 14.29
CA GLY A 153 93.99 30.12 14.25
C GLY A 153 95.07 29.51 15.16
N ALA A 154 95.98 28.76 14.57
CA ALA A 154 96.95 27.96 15.32
C ALA A 154 97.95 28.81 16.13
N LYS A 155 98.10 28.49 17.41
CA LYS A 155 99.35 28.69 18.16
C LYS A 155 99.43 27.80 19.40
N GLU A 156 100.54 27.07 19.47
CA GLU A 156 101.19 26.43 20.63
C GLU A 156 100.46 26.43 21.99
N LYS A 157 100.17 25.24 22.52
CA LYS A 157 100.95 24.61 23.63
C LYS A 157 100.33 23.26 24.04
N GLY A 158 101.13 22.19 24.02
CA GLY A 158 100.78 20.96 24.71
C GLY A 158 100.87 21.15 26.23
N GLY A 159 99.93 20.58 26.99
CA GLY A 159 99.94 20.68 28.46
C GLY A 159 98.66 20.33 29.24
N GLU A 160 97.52 20.06 28.58
CA GLU A 160 96.26 19.73 29.30
C GLU A 160 95.97 18.22 29.43
N ASP A 161 96.23 17.41 28.40
CA ASP A 161 95.90 15.96 28.42
C ASP A 161 96.58 15.21 29.59
N THR A 162 97.81 15.59 29.94
CA THR A 162 98.54 14.98 31.06
C THR A 162 98.02 15.37 32.45
N ARG A 163 97.23 16.45 32.58
CA ARG A 163 96.57 16.80 33.85
C ARG A 163 95.30 15.99 34.07
N VAL A 164 94.52 15.76 33.01
CA VAL A 164 93.30 14.92 33.07
C VAL A 164 93.67 13.45 33.36
N ALA A 165 94.74 12.94 32.74
CA ALA A 165 95.25 11.60 33.00
C ALA A 165 95.70 11.38 34.46
N VAL A 166 96.30 12.39 35.10
CA VAL A 166 96.76 12.30 36.51
C VAL A 166 95.58 12.41 37.48
N LEU A 167 94.57 13.25 37.21
CA LEU A 167 93.35 13.31 38.03
C LEU A 167 92.54 12.00 38.00
N ASN A 168 92.50 11.31 36.87
CA ASN A 168 91.85 9.99 36.73
C ASN A 168 92.63 8.85 37.45
N SER A 169 93.81 9.12 38.00
CA SER A 169 94.62 8.12 38.73
C SER A 169 94.46 8.16 40.26
N VAL A 170 93.66 9.11 40.78
CA VAL A 170 93.35 9.19 42.21
C VAL A 170 92.24 8.18 42.55
N PRO A 171 92.43 7.26 43.53
CA PRO A 171 91.37 6.37 43.96
C PRO A 171 90.23 7.19 44.58
N LEU A 172 89.01 6.94 44.12
CA LEU A 172 87.83 7.69 44.56
C LEU A 172 87.57 7.52 46.07
N SER A 173 87.04 8.57 46.67
CA SER A 173 86.47 8.50 48.01
C SER A 173 85.25 7.57 48.03
N GLN A 174 85.00 6.90 49.16
CA GLN A 174 83.81 6.06 49.34
C GLN A 174 82.50 6.83 49.10
N LEU A 175 82.49 8.14 49.36
CA LEU A 175 81.35 9.02 49.06
C LEU A 175 81.16 9.20 47.55
N GLU A 176 82.24 9.48 46.81
CA GLU A 176 82.22 9.70 45.36
C GLU A 176 81.85 8.40 44.60
N GLU A 177 82.26 7.24 45.10
CA GLU A 177 81.80 5.96 44.57
C GLU A 177 80.29 5.74 44.76
N LEU A 178 79.75 6.12 45.92
CA LEU A 178 78.31 6.01 46.20
C LEU A 178 77.51 7.00 45.33
N GLU A 179 78.00 8.23 45.18
CA GLU A 179 77.41 9.23 44.29
C GLU A 179 77.41 8.76 42.83
N LYS A 180 78.52 8.19 42.32
CA LYS A 180 78.56 7.57 40.99
C LYS A 180 77.58 6.40 40.86
N LYS A 181 77.47 5.52 41.86
CA LYS A 181 76.51 4.40 41.86
C LYS A 181 75.05 4.88 41.85
N ILE A 182 74.74 5.95 42.59
CA ILE A 182 73.41 6.59 42.58
C ILE A 182 73.13 7.21 41.21
N LEU A 183 74.06 8.00 40.67
CA LEU A 183 73.93 8.66 39.37
C LEU A 183 73.73 7.65 38.23
N HIS A 184 74.54 6.61 38.17
CA HIS A 184 74.40 5.50 37.22
C HIS A 184 73.01 4.89 37.27
N ARG A 185 72.52 4.57 38.47
CA ARG A 185 71.19 3.96 38.66
C ARG A 185 70.03 4.91 38.34
N THR A 186 70.20 6.22 38.54
CA THR A 186 69.23 7.22 38.09
C THR A 186 69.18 7.35 36.57
N LEU A 187 70.33 7.27 35.89
CA LEU A 187 70.44 7.32 34.43
C LEU A 187 69.85 6.06 33.78
N GLU A 188 70.13 4.87 34.33
CA GLU A 188 69.49 3.61 33.94
C GLU A 188 67.96 3.69 34.05
N TYR A 189 67.45 4.25 35.16
CA TYR A 189 66.01 4.42 35.37
C TYR A 189 65.40 5.45 34.39
N GLU A 190 66.08 6.56 34.13
CA GLU A 190 65.65 7.55 33.14
C GLU A 190 65.58 6.93 31.74
N ARG A 191 66.63 6.23 31.31
CA ARG A 191 66.67 5.48 30.05
C ARG A 191 65.53 4.46 29.95
N ALA A 192 65.35 3.63 30.96
CA ALA A 192 64.29 2.61 30.99
C ALA A 192 62.88 3.22 31.06
N LYS A 193 62.74 4.48 31.51
CA LYS A 193 61.47 5.22 31.46
C LYS A 193 61.22 5.84 30.09
N LEU A 194 62.26 6.36 29.42
CA LEU A 194 62.16 6.90 28.06
C LEU A 194 61.83 5.79 27.06
N LEU A 195 62.54 4.65 27.09
CA LEU A 195 62.25 3.50 26.23
C LEU A 195 60.81 2.99 26.40
N ARG A 196 60.38 2.70 27.64
CA ARG A 196 58.98 2.28 27.89
C ARG A 196 57.95 3.28 27.39
N ARG A 197 58.21 4.59 27.49
CA ARG A 197 57.32 5.62 26.95
C ARG A 197 57.29 5.63 25.41
N GLN A 198 58.39 5.29 24.75
CA GLN A 198 58.41 5.11 23.29
C GLN A 198 57.62 3.87 22.89
N ASP A 199 57.84 2.74 23.58
CA ASP A 199 57.11 1.48 23.35
C ASP A 199 55.59 1.69 23.55
N GLU A 200 55.17 2.27 24.67
CA GLU A 200 53.76 2.61 24.97
C GLU A 200 53.14 3.56 23.91
N ALA A 201 53.92 4.49 23.35
CA ALA A 201 53.45 5.40 22.30
C ALA A 201 53.31 4.69 20.94
N ILE A 202 54.20 3.74 20.63
CA ILE A 202 54.14 2.93 19.41
C ILE A 202 52.97 1.95 19.49
N ASP A 203 52.82 1.22 20.60
CA ASP A 203 51.73 0.26 20.83
C ASP A 203 50.36 0.95 20.71
N THR A 204 50.18 2.11 21.36
CA THR A 204 48.91 2.86 21.27
C THR A 204 48.64 3.44 19.88
N PHE A 205 49.66 3.77 19.10
CA PHE A 205 49.51 4.18 17.71
C PHE A 205 49.11 2.98 16.81
N ASP A 206 49.78 1.84 16.97
CA ASP A 206 49.52 0.64 16.20
C ASP A 206 48.13 0.03 16.52
N GLU A 207 47.68 0.10 17.77
CA GLU A 207 46.30 -0.21 18.16
C GLU A 207 45.29 0.69 17.43
N ALA A 208 45.51 2.01 17.42
CA ALA A 208 44.62 2.95 16.74
C ALA A 208 44.58 2.74 15.22
N VAL A 209 45.72 2.41 14.59
CA VAL A 209 45.78 2.02 13.17
C VAL A 209 45.05 0.68 12.93
N ALA A 210 45.19 -0.29 13.83
CA ALA A 210 44.51 -1.59 13.74
C ALA A 210 42.99 -1.47 13.93
N ASP A 211 42.51 -0.54 14.77
CA ASP A 211 41.09 -0.21 14.91
C ASP A 211 40.55 0.50 13.67
N LEU A 212 41.25 1.53 13.15
CA LEU A 212 40.84 2.22 11.92
C LEU A 212 40.82 1.26 10.72
N ARG A 213 41.74 0.29 10.65
CA ARG A 213 41.76 -0.76 9.63
C ARG A 213 40.55 -1.70 9.75
N ARG A 214 40.13 -2.04 10.97
CA ARG A 214 38.91 -2.82 11.24
C ARG A 214 37.65 -2.05 10.85
N GLU A 215 37.59 -0.75 11.18
CA GLU A 215 36.51 0.15 10.76
C GLU A 215 36.44 0.24 9.22
N LYS A 216 37.58 0.45 8.54
CA LYS A 216 37.68 0.50 7.08
C LYS A 216 37.11 -0.75 6.41
N PHE A 217 37.53 -1.95 6.80
CA PHE A 217 37.04 -3.18 6.18
C PHE A 217 35.54 -3.39 6.36
N ARG A 218 35.02 -3.03 7.54
CA ARG A 218 33.57 -3.07 7.80
C ARG A 218 32.83 -2.07 6.92
N LEU A 219 33.34 -0.84 6.83
CA LEU A 219 32.76 0.22 6.02
C LEU A 219 32.75 -0.17 4.54
N GLU A 220 33.88 -0.66 4.00
CA GLU A 220 33.97 -1.13 2.61
C GLU A 220 32.97 -2.25 2.30
N ALA A 221 32.75 -3.19 3.22
CA ALA A 221 31.75 -4.25 3.08
C ALA A 221 30.32 -3.71 3.12
N ASP A 222 29.98 -2.84 4.08
CA ASP A 222 28.67 -2.20 4.20
C ASP A 222 28.35 -1.34 2.95
N LEU A 223 29.33 -0.54 2.49
CA LEU A 223 29.25 0.27 1.27
C LEU A 223 29.00 -0.57 0.02
N LYS A 224 29.72 -1.69 -0.15
CA LYS A 224 29.51 -2.60 -1.28
C LYS A 224 28.15 -3.29 -1.19
N SER A 225 27.71 -3.65 0.01
CA SER A 225 26.36 -4.19 0.22
C SER A 225 25.28 -3.17 -0.16
N ALA A 226 25.48 -1.87 0.15
CA ALA A 226 24.59 -0.79 -0.25
C ALA A 226 24.61 -0.54 -1.77
N ASP A 227 25.78 -0.54 -2.41
CA ASP A 227 25.93 -0.43 -3.88
C ASP A 227 25.16 -1.56 -4.60
N MET A 228 25.32 -2.81 -4.15
CA MET A 228 24.60 -3.95 -4.76
C MET A 228 23.08 -3.85 -4.52
N LYS A 229 22.63 -3.44 -3.33
CA LYS A 229 21.19 -3.21 -3.06
C LYS A 229 20.63 -2.09 -3.96
N ARG A 230 21.37 -1.00 -4.14
CA ARG A 230 20.99 0.11 -5.05
C ARG A 230 20.86 -0.36 -6.50
N LEU A 231 21.74 -1.27 -6.95
CA LEU A 231 21.66 -1.87 -8.28
C LEU A 231 20.39 -2.73 -8.45
N VAL A 232 20.05 -3.56 -7.46
CA VAL A 232 18.79 -4.34 -7.43
C VAL A 232 17.56 -3.42 -7.49
N LEU A 233 17.50 -2.40 -6.63
CA LEU A 233 16.41 -1.42 -6.62
C LEU A 233 16.28 -0.66 -7.96
N TYR A 234 17.40 -0.38 -8.63
CA TYR A 234 17.39 0.24 -9.96
C TYR A 234 16.83 -0.71 -11.03
N GLN A 235 17.19 -2.00 -11.00
CA GLN A 235 16.62 -3.01 -11.90
C GLN A 235 15.11 -3.19 -11.67
N GLU A 236 14.67 -3.24 -10.41
CA GLU A 236 13.24 -3.26 -10.04
C GLU A 236 12.52 -2.03 -10.57
N TYR A 237 13.07 -0.82 -10.34
CA TYR A 237 12.50 0.44 -10.82
C TYR A 237 12.33 0.46 -12.35
N MET A 238 13.35 0.06 -13.11
CA MET A 238 13.28 0.04 -14.57
C MET A 238 12.18 -0.90 -15.08
N LEU A 239 12.06 -2.09 -14.50
CA LEU A 239 11.03 -3.08 -14.83
C LEU A 239 9.62 -2.62 -14.46
N LEU A 240 9.47 -1.96 -13.30
CA LEU A 240 8.20 -1.33 -12.90
C LEU A 240 7.79 -0.22 -13.87
N LYS A 241 8.73 0.63 -14.30
CA LYS A 241 8.52 1.72 -15.25
C LYS A 241 8.14 1.24 -16.66
N GLU A 242 8.71 0.12 -17.12
CA GLU A 242 8.27 -0.54 -18.34
C GLU A 242 6.85 -1.11 -18.22
N SER A 243 6.51 -1.64 -17.05
CA SER A 243 5.20 -2.25 -16.77
C SER A 243 4.08 -1.22 -16.63
N GLU A 244 4.40 -0.03 -16.10
CA GLU A 244 3.46 1.07 -15.79
C GLU A 244 2.54 1.42 -16.97
N LYS A 245 3.06 1.48 -18.20
CA LYS A 245 2.25 1.80 -19.38
C LYS A 245 1.12 0.79 -19.61
N ARG A 246 1.42 -0.52 -19.45
CA ARG A 246 0.43 -1.58 -19.63
C ARG A 246 -0.56 -1.63 -18.45
N ASP A 247 -0.07 -1.49 -17.21
CA ASP A 247 -0.92 -1.37 -16.02
C ASP A 247 -1.95 -0.23 -16.19
N ASN A 248 -1.49 0.95 -16.63
CA ASN A 248 -2.37 2.10 -16.86
C ASN A 248 -3.38 1.86 -17.99
N THR A 249 -3.00 1.21 -19.11
CA THR A 249 -3.94 0.87 -20.19
C THR A 249 -4.99 -0.17 -19.74
N LEU A 250 -4.58 -1.21 -19.01
CA LEU A 250 -5.50 -2.22 -18.47
C LEU A 250 -6.46 -1.60 -17.45
N LYS A 251 -5.96 -0.73 -16.57
CA LYS A 251 -6.78 0.01 -15.60
C LYS A 251 -7.80 0.91 -16.29
N GLN A 252 -7.38 1.71 -17.29
CA GLN A 252 -8.31 2.54 -18.07
C GLN A 252 -9.41 1.72 -18.74
N ARG A 253 -9.08 0.57 -19.34
CA ARG A 253 -10.08 -0.35 -19.92
C ARG A 253 -11.05 -0.89 -18.88
N LEU A 254 -10.55 -1.27 -17.70
CA LEU A 254 -11.39 -1.72 -16.59
C LEU A 254 -12.34 -0.62 -16.12
N ASP A 255 -11.81 0.58 -15.87
CA ASP A 255 -12.58 1.74 -15.41
C ASP A 255 -13.68 2.12 -16.43
N SER A 256 -13.38 2.13 -17.74
CA SER A 256 -14.38 2.33 -18.80
C SER A 256 -15.47 1.25 -18.81
N LYS A 257 -15.12 -0.03 -18.68
CA LYS A 257 -16.13 -1.11 -18.64
C LYS A 257 -16.94 -1.16 -17.35
N LEU A 258 -16.40 -0.66 -16.23
CA LEU A 258 -17.16 -0.48 -14.99
C LEU A 258 -18.14 0.69 -15.06
N ALA A 259 -17.78 1.78 -15.76
CA ALA A 259 -18.70 2.87 -16.09
C ALA A 259 -19.85 2.36 -16.98
N GLU A 260 -19.54 1.71 -18.12
CA GLU A 260 -20.55 1.12 -19.01
C GLU A 260 -21.49 0.14 -18.27
N ARG A 261 -20.95 -0.68 -17.34
CA ARG A 261 -21.77 -1.58 -16.51
C ARG A 261 -22.74 -0.81 -15.64
N THR A 262 -22.31 0.30 -15.05
CA THR A 262 -23.11 1.12 -14.14
C THR A 262 -24.23 1.82 -14.91
N ASP A 263 -23.92 2.36 -16.09
CA ASP A 263 -24.91 3.00 -16.98
C ASP A 263 -25.98 2.01 -17.44
N ILE A 264 -25.61 0.77 -17.81
CA ILE A 264 -26.59 -0.26 -18.19
C ILE A 264 -27.43 -0.69 -16.99
N LEU A 265 -26.86 -0.80 -15.78
CA LEU A 265 -27.63 -1.12 -14.58
C LEU A 265 -28.64 -0.01 -14.22
N SER A 266 -28.29 1.27 -14.38
CA SER A 266 -29.23 2.40 -14.23
C SER A 266 -30.40 2.26 -15.22
N LYS A 267 -30.09 2.09 -16.51
CA LYS A 267 -31.09 1.94 -17.56
C LYS A 267 -32.00 0.73 -17.34
N ILE A 268 -31.46 -0.38 -16.84
CA ILE A 268 -32.27 -1.56 -16.47
C ILE A 268 -33.23 -1.22 -15.30
N SER A 269 -32.79 -0.50 -14.27
CA SER A 269 -33.66 -0.04 -13.17
C SER A 269 -34.77 0.88 -13.70
N GLU A 270 -34.41 1.90 -14.48
CA GLU A 270 -35.36 2.85 -15.08
C GLU A 270 -36.41 2.15 -15.99
N CYS A 271 -35.99 1.16 -16.78
CA CYS A 271 -36.92 0.35 -17.58
C CYS A 271 -37.81 -0.55 -16.70
N GLN A 272 -37.30 -1.06 -15.56
CA GLN A 272 -38.10 -1.84 -14.62
C GLN A 272 -39.15 -0.99 -13.91
N GLU A 273 -38.78 0.19 -13.41
CA GLU A 273 -39.68 1.15 -12.77
C GLU A 273 -40.80 1.57 -13.73
N LYS A 274 -40.46 1.93 -14.99
CA LYS A 274 -41.46 2.25 -16.03
C LYS A 274 -42.40 1.07 -16.31
N LEU A 275 -41.87 -0.16 -16.36
CA LEU A 275 -42.65 -1.37 -16.62
C LEU A 275 -43.60 -1.70 -15.46
N GLU A 276 -43.18 -1.48 -14.21
CA GLU A 276 -44.04 -1.61 -13.02
C GLU A 276 -45.13 -0.53 -12.99
N MET A 277 -44.79 0.75 -13.20
CA MET A 277 -45.78 1.83 -13.31
C MET A 277 -46.86 1.53 -14.36
N LYS A 278 -46.48 1.01 -15.53
CA LYS A 278 -47.41 0.68 -16.61
C LYS A 278 -48.29 -0.54 -16.28
N LYS A 279 -47.80 -1.50 -15.51
CA LYS A 279 -48.61 -2.61 -14.99
C LYS A 279 -49.66 -2.12 -13.98
N ASP A 280 -49.26 -1.27 -13.04
CA ASP A 280 -50.17 -0.69 -12.05
C ASP A 280 -51.26 0.16 -12.72
N GLU A 281 -50.94 0.85 -13.82
CA GLU A 281 -51.92 1.56 -14.65
C GLU A 281 -52.89 0.58 -15.33
N VAL A 282 -52.41 -0.53 -15.91
CA VAL A 282 -53.28 -1.59 -16.48
C VAL A 282 -54.17 -2.23 -15.42
N GLU A 283 -53.68 -2.49 -14.22
CA GLU A 283 -54.49 -3.05 -13.13
C GLU A 283 -55.65 -2.11 -12.75
N LYS A 284 -55.36 -0.80 -12.59
CA LYS A 284 -56.39 0.23 -12.33
C LYS A 284 -57.42 0.35 -13.47
N LEU A 285 -57.01 0.15 -14.72
CA LEU A 285 -57.91 0.14 -15.87
C LEU A 285 -58.78 -1.14 -15.91
N MET A 286 -58.21 -2.28 -15.51
CA MET A 286 -58.96 -3.54 -15.35
C MET A 286 -59.97 -3.46 -14.19
N GLU A 287 -59.63 -2.79 -13.10
CA GLU A 287 -60.58 -2.46 -12.02
C GLU A 287 -61.74 -1.58 -12.53
N LYS A 288 -61.45 -0.52 -13.30
CA LYS A 288 -62.49 0.31 -13.93
C LYS A 288 -63.36 -0.49 -14.91
N LYS A 289 -62.77 -1.38 -15.70
CA LYS A 289 -63.52 -2.29 -16.58
C LYS A 289 -64.44 -3.22 -15.78
N LYS A 290 -64.00 -3.69 -14.61
CA LYS A 290 -64.81 -4.47 -13.67
C LYS A 290 -65.91 -3.64 -13.00
N GLN A 291 -65.67 -2.36 -12.71
CA GLN A 291 -66.70 -1.42 -12.24
C GLN A 291 -67.77 -1.20 -13.31
N ILE A 292 -67.41 -1.00 -14.58
CA ILE A 292 -68.35 -0.88 -15.70
C ILE A 292 -69.21 -2.15 -15.86
N MET A 293 -68.62 -3.34 -15.66
CA MET A 293 -69.39 -4.60 -15.63
C MET A 293 -70.36 -4.66 -14.43
N ALA A 294 -69.92 -4.23 -13.24
CA ALA A 294 -70.78 -4.19 -12.05
C ALA A 294 -71.90 -3.13 -12.15
N GLU A 295 -71.65 -2.00 -12.84
CA GLU A 295 -72.68 -1.01 -13.20
C GLU A 295 -73.72 -1.61 -14.15
N PHE A 296 -73.28 -2.39 -15.15
CA PHE A 296 -74.17 -3.14 -16.04
C PHE A 296 -75.03 -4.15 -15.27
N ASP A 297 -74.42 -4.98 -14.41
CA ASP A 297 -75.15 -5.97 -13.59
C ASP A 297 -76.11 -5.31 -12.57
N HIS A 298 -75.80 -4.11 -12.09
CA HIS A 298 -76.70 -3.34 -11.22
C HIS A 298 -77.88 -2.71 -11.98
N LEU A 299 -77.67 -2.24 -13.21
CA LEU A 299 -78.71 -1.70 -14.08
C LEU A 299 -79.62 -2.78 -14.67
N VAL A 300 -79.11 -4.01 -14.81
CA VAL A 300 -79.84 -5.14 -15.41
C VAL A 300 -79.88 -6.32 -14.43
N GLU A 301 -80.75 -6.20 -13.42
CA GLU A 301 -80.99 -7.25 -12.42
C GLU A 301 -81.31 -8.63 -13.06
N ASP A 302 -80.93 -9.72 -12.39
CA ASP A 302 -81.10 -11.11 -12.89
C ASP A 302 -82.54 -11.50 -13.25
N ALA A 303 -83.55 -10.76 -12.78
CA ALA A 303 -84.95 -11.00 -13.08
C ALA A 303 -85.45 -10.36 -14.39
N ASN A 304 -84.62 -9.58 -15.10
CA ASN A 304 -85.02 -8.89 -16.33
C ASN A 304 -85.16 -9.85 -17.53
N THR A 305 -86.32 -9.85 -18.18
CA THR A 305 -86.63 -10.69 -19.37
C THR A 305 -85.73 -10.40 -20.57
N PHE A 306 -85.09 -9.24 -20.61
CA PHE A 306 -84.21 -8.80 -21.71
C PHE A 306 -82.72 -8.86 -21.36
N ARG A 307 -82.34 -9.39 -20.19
CA ARG A 307 -80.93 -9.38 -19.73
C ARG A 307 -79.97 -10.07 -20.70
N GLU A 308 -80.36 -11.20 -21.27
CA GLU A 308 -79.52 -11.94 -22.23
C GLU A 308 -79.29 -11.18 -23.55
N ALA A 309 -80.30 -10.44 -24.02
CA ALA A 309 -80.19 -9.57 -25.19
C ALA A 309 -79.31 -8.33 -24.90
N LEU A 310 -79.54 -7.64 -23.79
CA LEU A 310 -78.72 -6.49 -23.38
C LEU A 310 -77.26 -6.88 -23.09
N LEU A 311 -77.03 -8.09 -22.56
CA LEU A 311 -75.69 -8.63 -22.33
C LEU A 311 -74.96 -8.96 -23.64
N LYS A 312 -75.67 -9.46 -24.67
CA LYS A 312 -75.11 -9.58 -26.03
C LYS A 312 -74.72 -8.22 -26.60
N ILE A 313 -75.60 -7.23 -26.51
CA ILE A 313 -75.36 -5.87 -27.03
C ILE A 313 -74.18 -5.20 -26.32
N PHE A 314 -74.10 -5.30 -24.99
CA PHE A 314 -72.99 -4.79 -24.18
C PHE A 314 -71.64 -5.46 -24.49
N ASN A 315 -71.64 -6.77 -24.75
CA ASN A 315 -70.42 -7.52 -25.07
C ASN A 315 -70.00 -7.44 -26.55
N ARG A 316 -70.90 -7.07 -27.48
CA ARG A 316 -70.57 -6.90 -28.91
C ARG A 316 -69.37 -5.95 -29.06
N LYS A 317 -68.36 -6.38 -29.82
CA LYS A 317 -67.20 -5.57 -30.18
C LYS A 317 -67.52 -4.86 -31.48
N ILE A 318 -67.57 -3.53 -31.47
CA ILE A 318 -67.78 -2.72 -32.67
C ILE A 318 -66.42 -2.33 -33.25
N LYS A 319 -66.22 -2.51 -34.56
CA LYS A 319 -65.01 -2.08 -35.29
C LYS A 319 -64.95 -0.54 -35.27
N ARG A 320 -64.17 0.03 -34.35
CA ARG A 320 -63.95 1.47 -34.24
C ARG A 320 -62.94 1.92 -35.30
N ILE A 321 -63.40 2.62 -36.33
CA ILE A 321 -62.51 3.28 -37.29
C ILE A 321 -61.81 4.43 -36.55
N LYS A 322 -60.54 4.25 -36.16
CA LYS A 322 -59.70 5.34 -35.67
C LYS A 322 -59.63 6.42 -36.76
N LYS A 323 -60.31 7.53 -36.53
CA LYS A 323 -60.29 8.71 -37.40
C LYS A 323 -58.87 9.27 -37.44
N LYS A 324 -58.08 8.87 -38.45
CA LYS A 324 -56.74 9.40 -38.69
C LYS A 324 -56.83 10.93 -38.82
N VAL A 325 -56.41 11.65 -37.78
CA VAL A 325 -56.04 13.05 -37.92
C VAL A 325 -54.76 13.06 -38.75
N LYS A 326 -54.88 13.61 -39.95
CA LYS A 326 -53.77 13.73 -40.90
C LYS A 326 -52.95 14.96 -40.50
N ASP A 327 -52.12 14.81 -39.47
CA ASP A 327 -51.05 15.78 -39.23
C ASP A 327 -49.88 15.49 -40.17
N ASN A 328 -49.28 16.55 -40.67
CA ASN A 328 -48.37 16.52 -41.81
C ASN A 328 -47.07 17.23 -41.41
N ASP A 329 -46.10 16.46 -40.92
CA ASP A 329 -44.71 16.87 -40.85
C ASP A 329 -43.82 15.71 -41.33
N ASP A 330 -43.06 15.97 -42.39
CA ASP A 330 -42.00 15.11 -42.89
C ASP A 330 -40.81 15.18 -41.91
N GLU A 331 -40.38 14.05 -41.33
CA GLU A 331 -38.94 13.81 -41.14
C GLU A 331 -38.57 12.36 -41.48
N GLU A 332 -37.58 12.27 -42.36
CA GLU A 332 -36.97 11.10 -42.99
C GLU A 332 -36.21 10.22 -42.00
N TYR A 333 -36.62 8.96 -41.80
CA TYR A 333 -35.72 7.88 -41.37
C TYR A 333 -36.02 6.57 -42.07
N ASP A 334 -35.04 6.15 -42.86
CA ASP A 334 -34.96 4.87 -43.57
C ASP A 334 -34.72 3.71 -42.60
N SER A 335 -35.50 2.64 -42.72
CA SER A 335 -35.30 1.36 -42.04
C SER A 335 -36.14 0.29 -42.73
N GLU A 336 -35.60 -0.29 -43.80
CA GLU A 336 -36.06 -1.57 -44.35
C GLU A 336 -36.08 -2.64 -43.23
N ASP A 337 -37.23 -3.26 -42.99
CA ASP A 337 -37.37 -4.57 -42.35
C ASP A 337 -38.55 -5.26 -43.03
N GLU A 338 -38.27 -6.38 -43.71
CA GLU A 338 -39.25 -7.23 -44.39
C GLU A 338 -39.93 -8.19 -43.37
N ASP A 339 -40.95 -8.93 -43.82
CA ASP A 339 -41.77 -9.91 -43.04
C ASP A 339 -42.73 -9.27 -41.99
N ASP A 340 -44.05 -9.35 -42.07
CA ASP A 340 -44.90 -10.54 -42.30
C ASP A 340 -46.16 -10.22 -43.15
N GLU A 341 -46.41 -10.99 -44.21
CA GLU A 341 -47.67 -11.03 -44.97
C GLU A 341 -48.66 -12.04 -44.34
N ASP A 342 -49.39 -11.63 -43.29
CA ASP A 342 -50.58 -12.37 -42.82
C ASP A 342 -51.85 -11.79 -43.49
N GLU A 343 -52.06 -12.12 -44.78
CA GLU A 343 -53.34 -11.91 -45.48
C GLU A 343 -54.38 -12.98 -45.06
N ASP A 344 -54.95 -12.83 -43.87
CA ASP A 344 -56.18 -13.53 -43.45
C ASP A 344 -57.35 -12.51 -43.30
N ASP A 345 -57.70 -11.84 -44.40
CA ASP A 345 -58.98 -11.12 -44.54
C ASP A 345 -60.09 -12.15 -44.83
N GLU A 346 -60.46 -12.96 -43.83
CA GLU A 346 -61.70 -13.74 -43.90
C GLU A 346 -62.89 -12.77 -43.82
N ASP A 347 -63.56 -12.60 -44.96
CA ASP A 347 -64.81 -11.86 -45.16
C ASP A 347 -65.92 -12.41 -44.23
N PHE A 348 -65.99 -11.88 -43.00
CA PHE A 348 -67.10 -12.12 -42.09
C PHE A 348 -68.23 -11.14 -42.42
N ASP A 349 -69.17 -11.64 -43.22
CA ASP A 349 -70.47 -11.04 -43.57
C ASP A 349 -71.35 -10.94 -42.31
N ASP A 350 -71.00 -10.02 -41.40
CA ASP A 350 -71.72 -9.73 -40.16
C ASP A 350 -72.91 -8.82 -40.50
N GLU A 351 -74.00 -9.47 -40.89
CA GLU A 351 -75.32 -8.88 -41.21
C GLU A 351 -75.62 -7.67 -40.30
N GLU A 352 -75.87 -6.49 -40.91
CA GLU A 352 -76.32 -5.29 -40.21
C GLU A 352 -77.76 -5.49 -39.68
N GLU A 353 -77.92 -6.32 -38.65
CA GLU A 353 -79.10 -6.27 -37.78
C GLU A 353 -79.14 -4.85 -37.19
N GLU A 354 -80.06 -4.02 -37.73
CA GLU A 354 -80.39 -2.70 -37.18
C GLU A 354 -80.56 -2.82 -35.66
N GLU A 355 -79.92 -1.92 -34.92
CA GLU A 355 -79.89 -1.92 -33.45
C GLU A 355 -81.25 -1.47 -32.87
N VAL A 356 -82.28 -2.28 -33.12
CA VAL A 356 -83.65 -2.05 -32.69
C VAL A 356 -83.76 -2.46 -31.22
N CYS A 357 -84.07 -1.47 -30.38
CA CYS A 357 -84.39 -1.67 -28.97
C CYS A 357 -85.39 -2.84 -28.81
N PRO A 358 -85.08 -3.89 -28.02
CA PRO A 358 -85.93 -5.08 -27.92
C PRO A 358 -87.39 -4.71 -27.59
N PRO A 359 -88.40 -5.26 -28.30
CA PRO A 359 -89.77 -4.79 -28.18
C PRO A 359 -90.32 -5.01 -26.75
N GLY A 360 -90.42 -3.91 -26.01
CA GLY A 360 -90.82 -3.90 -24.59
C GLY A 360 -89.72 -3.49 -23.60
N CYS A 361 -88.49 -3.21 -24.05
CA CYS A 361 -87.44 -2.60 -23.23
C CYS A 361 -87.66 -1.09 -23.08
N ASP A 362 -87.28 -0.52 -21.93
CA ASP A 362 -87.22 0.94 -21.77
C ASP A 362 -86.08 1.52 -22.62
N GLN A 363 -86.40 2.49 -23.47
CA GLN A 363 -85.45 3.19 -24.32
C GLN A 363 -84.32 3.84 -23.49
N ALA A 364 -84.65 4.36 -22.31
CA ALA A 364 -83.67 4.97 -21.40
C ALA A 364 -82.77 3.96 -20.66
N LEU A 365 -83.09 2.66 -20.70
CA LEU A 365 -82.22 1.58 -20.25
C LEU A 365 -81.29 1.13 -21.39
N TYR A 366 -81.84 1.01 -22.61
CA TYR A 366 -81.09 0.68 -23.82
C TYR A 366 -79.94 1.66 -24.08
N GLU A 367 -80.22 2.96 -24.08
CA GLU A 367 -79.22 4.02 -24.29
C GLU A 367 -78.08 3.95 -23.26
N LYS A 368 -78.39 3.70 -21.98
CA LYS A 368 -77.38 3.54 -20.92
C LYS A 368 -76.51 2.28 -21.10
N VAL A 369 -77.06 1.20 -21.65
CA VAL A 369 -76.29 -0.01 -21.97
C VAL A 369 -75.33 0.26 -23.14
N CYS A 370 -75.74 1.05 -24.13
CA CYS A 370 -74.86 1.53 -25.20
C CYS A 370 -73.74 2.46 -24.67
N ASP A 371 -74.05 3.41 -23.78
CA ASP A 371 -73.05 4.25 -23.11
C ASP A 371 -72.02 3.42 -22.31
N LEU A 372 -72.47 2.38 -21.61
CA LEU A 372 -71.59 1.47 -20.85
C LEU A 372 -70.73 0.61 -21.77
N ARG A 373 -71.26 0.20 -22.94
CA ARG A 373 -70.47 -0.47 -23.98
C ARG A 373 -69.36 0.43 -24.52
N GLU A 374 -69.67 1.69 -24.83
CA GLU A 374 -68.65 2.64 -25.30
C GLU A 374 -67.55 2.84 -24.26
N LYS A 375 -67.93 3.08 -22.99
CA LYS A 375 -66.98 3.17 -21.88
C LYS A 375 -66.15 1.89 -21.71
N ARG A 376 -66.75 0.70 -21.85
CA ARG A 376 -66.02 -0.60 -21.79
C ARG A 376 -64.99 -0.71 -22.90
N LEU A 377 -65.37 -0.35 -24.13
CA LEU A 377 -64.48 -0.40 -25.29
C LEU A 377 -63.37 0.65 -25.20
N ASP A 378 -63.64 1.85 -24.66
CA ASP A 378 -62.61 2.86 -24.38
C ASP A 378 -61.55 2.34 -23.39
N GLN A 379 -61.97 1.70 -22.30
CA GLN A 379 -61.01 1.09 -21.38
C GLN A 379 -60.26 -0.08 -22.04
N GLU A 380 -60.90 -0.86 -22.92
CA GLU A 380 -60.27 -1.98 -23.62
C GLU A 380 -59.21 -1.52 -24.65
N ASP A 381 -59.50 -0.46 -25.42
CA ASP A 381 -58.56 0.17 -26.34
C ASP A 381 -57.33 0.70 -25.58
N VAL A 382 -57.54 1.44 -24.49
CA VAL A 382 -56.48 2.01 -23.64
C VAL A 382 -55.65 0.91 -22.96
N ILE A 383 -56.28 -0.17 -22.46
CA ILE A 383 -55.56 -1.35 -21.95
C ILE A 383 -54.69 -1.97 -23.04
N SER A 384 -55.17 -2.06 -24.29
CA SER A 384 -54.39 -2.62 -25.40
C SER A 384 -53.15 -1.79 -25.74
N GLU A 385 -53.24 -0.45 -25.65
CA GLU A 385 -52.13 0.46 -25.89
C GLU A 385 -51.09 0.40 -24.76
N PHE A 386 -51.53 0.34 -23.49
CA PHE A 386 -50.61 0.11 -22.37
C PHE A 386 -49.97 -1.28 -22.43
N GLN A 387 -50.69 -2.32 -22.86
CA GLN A 387 -50.14 -3.66 -23.03
C GLN A 387 -49.04 -3.68 -24.10
N LYS A 388 -49.24 -3.02 -25.25
CA LYS A 388 -48.20 -2.81 -26.27
C LYS A 388 -46.97 -2.08 -25.70
N SER A 389 -47.18 -1.05 -24.88
CA SER A 389 -46.10 -0.32 -24.21
C SER A 389 -45.33 -1.21 -23.21
N ILE A 390 -46.01 -2.04 -22.43
CA ILE A 390 -45.41 -3.02 -21.52
C ILE A 390 -44.53 -4.01 -22.30
N ASP A 391 -45.02 -4.51 -23.45
CA ASP A 391 -44.28 -5.49 -24.25
C ASP A 391 -43.09 -4.86 -25.00
N ALA A 392 -43.16 -3.58 -25.36
CA ALA A 392 -42.00 -2.80 -25.81
C ALA A 392 -40.93 -2.66 -24.70
N PHE A 393 -41.32 -2.26 -23.48
CA PHE A 393 -40.38 -2.16 -22.35
C PHE A 393 -39.79 -3.52 -21.93
N LYS A 394 -40.52 -4.63 -22.09
CA LYS A 394 -39.95 -5.99 -21.94
C LYS A 394 -38.84 -6.25 -22.98
N LYS A 395 -39.10 -5.98 -24.27
CA LYS A 395 -38.10 -6.14 -25.34
C LYS A 395 -36.85 -5.28 -25.08
N GLU A 396 -37.03 -4.02 -24.64
CA GLU A 396 -35.92 -3.13 -24.27
C GLU A 396 -35.11 -3.68 -23.09
N LYS A 397 -35.79 -4.10 -22.01
CA LYS A 397 -35.15 -4.72 -20.83
C LYS A 397 -34.32 -5.96 -21.21
N ASP A 398 -34.86 -6.83 -22.06
CA ASP A 398 -34.14 -8.03 -22.50
C ASP A 398 -32.93 -7.70 -23.40
N ALA A 399 -33.02 -6.64 -24.23
CA ALA A 399 -31.89 -6.14 -24.99
C ALA A 399 -30.79 -5.55 -24.09
N LEU A 400 -31.16 -4.79 -23.06
CA LEU A 400 -30.22 -4.28 -22.05
C LEU A 400 -29.59 -5.42 -21.23
N ALA A 401 -30.36 -6.44 -20.85
CA ALA A 401 -29.86 -7.62 -20.13
C ALA A 401 -28.88 -8.46 -20.98
N LYS A 402 -29.09 -8.54 -22.30
CA LYS A 402 -28.10 -9.12 -23.23
C LYS A 402 -26.80 -8.29 -23.24
N LYS A 403 -26.90 -6.95 -23.35
CA LYS A 403 -25.72 -6.05 -23.30
C LYS A 403 -24.97 -6.15 -21.96
N GLN A 404 -25.67 -6.25 -20.84
CA GLN A 404 -25.08 -6.46 -19.51
C GLN A 404 -24.21 -7.74 -19.48
N LYS A 405 -24.74 -8.88 -19.97
CA LYS A 405 -23.98 -10.15 -20.02
C LYS A 405 -22.71 -10.03 -20.85
N THR A 406 -22.74 -9.28 -21.96
CA THR A 406 -21.55 -9.00 -22.79
C THR A 406 -20.52 -8.16 -22.03
N ILE A 407 -20.94 -7.13 -21.30
CA ILE A 407 -20.03 -6.33 -20.45
C ILE A 407 -19.44 -7.17 -19.32
N GLU A 408 -20.24 -8.01 -18.66
CA GLU A 408 -19.74 -8.94 -17.63
C GLU A 408 -18.73 -9.96 -18.17
N ALA A 409 -18.92 -10.44 -19.41
CA ALA A 409 -17.94 -11.30 -20.07
C ALA A 409 -16.64 -10.55 -20.40
N ALA A 410 -16.74 -9.30 -20.87
CA ALA A 410 -15.59 -8.43 -21.14
C ALA A 410 -14.82 -8.08 -19.85
N LEU A 411 -15.51 -7.75 -18.76
CA LEU A 411 -14.91 -7.52 -17.44
C LEU A 411 -14.15 -8.77 -16.94
N LYS A 412 -14.76 -9.95 -17.01
CA LYS A 412 -14.10 -11.22 -16.66
C LYS A 412 -12.88 -11.53 -17.53
N GLN A 413 -12.83 -11.02 -18.76
CA GLN A 413 -11.67 -11.17 -19.64
C GLN A 413 -10.56 -10.16 -19.29
N ILE A 414 -10.91 -8.90 -19.01
CA ILE A 414 -9.97 -7.88 -18.51
C ILE A 414 -9.36 -8.32 -17.17
N ASP A 415 -10.16 -8.88 -16.25
CA ASP A 415 -9.68 -9.41 -14.97
C ASP A 415 -8.64 -10.53 -15.17
N LYS A 416 -8.85 -11.43 -16.14
CA LYS A 416 -7.86 -12.45 -16.49
C LYS A 416 -6.58 -11.82 -17.03
N GLU A 417 -6.68 -10.93 -18.00
CA GLU A 417 -5.53 -10.21 -18.58
C GLU A 417 -4.73 -9.45 -17.51
N ILE A 418 -5.41 -8.82 -16.54
CA ILE A 418 -4.77 -8.21 -15.37
C ILE A 418 -4.05 -9.27 -14.52
N THR A 419 -4.70 -10.40 -14.19
CA THR A 419 -4.05 -11.45 -13.36
C THR A 419 -2.86 -12.10 -14.06
N GLU A 420 -2.93 -12.30 -15.38
CA GLU A 420 -1.84 -12.82 -16.21
C GLU A 420 -0.69 -11.81 -16.29
N PHE A 421 -0.99 -10.51 -16.46
CA PHE A 421 0.03 -9.47 -16.47
C PHE A 421 0.68 -9.26 -15.10
N GLN A 422 -0.07 -9.29 -13.99
CA GLN A 422 0.51 -9.25 -12.65
C GLN A 422 1.40 -10.49 -12.38
N LYS A 423 1.05 -11.66 -12.94
CA LYS A 423 1.90 -12.86 -12.89
C LYS A 423 3.16 -12.70 -13.75
N GLU A 424 3.08 -12.13 -14.95
CA GLU A 424 4.25 -11.76 -15.78
C GLU A 424 5.18 -10.81 -15.01
N LYS A 425 4.62 -9.74 -14.44
CA LYS A 425 5.33 -8.73 -13.64
C LYS A 425 6.00 -9.34 -12.41
N GLN A 426 5.29 -10.17 -11.64
CA GLN A 426 5.86 -10.83 -10.46
C GLN A 426 6.93 -11.88 -10.84
N ASN A 427 6.78 -12.59 -11.96
CA ASN A 427 7.80 -13.50 -12.47
C ASN A 427 9.07 -12.75 -12.88
N LYS A 428 8.94 -11.62 -13.58
CA LYS A 428 10.09 -10.77 -13.95
C LYS A 428 10.79 -10.18 -12.72
N LEU A 429 10.03 -9.69 -11.73
CA LEU A 429 10.60 -9.21 -10.46
C LEU A 429 11.31 -10.33 -9.69
N ASN A 430 10.75 -11.55 -9.69
CA ASN A 430 11.38 -12.72 -9.06
C ASN A 430 12.63 -13.22 -9.79
N ALA A 431 12.86 -12.78 -11.04
CA ALA A 431 14.05 -13.12 -11.83
C ALA A 431 15.18 -12.09 -11.66
N ILE A 432 15.01 -11.07 -10.81
CA ILE A 432 16.08 -10.15 -10.43
C ILE A 432 16.95 -10.82 -9.36
N ASP A 433 18.25 -10.90 -9.64
CA ASP A 433 19.22 -11.50 -8.72
C ASP A 433 19.43 -10.61 -7.49
N VAL A 434 19.08 -11.12 -6.30
CA VAL A 434 19.25 -10.40 -5.04
C VAL A 434 20.55 -10.85 -4.36
N VAL A 435 21.48 -9.90 -4.20
CA VAL A 435 22.75 -10.15 -3.49
C VAL A 435 22.54 -10.08 -1.98
N ILE A 436 22.96 -11.14 -1.28
CA ILE A 436 22.86 -11.26 0.19
C ILE A 436 24.26 -11.43 0.77
N THR A 437 24.65 -10.55 1.68
CA THR A 437 25.88 -10.68 2.45
C THR A 437 25.67 -11.60 3.65
N LEU A 438 26.36 -12.73 3.67
CA LEU A 438 26.31 -13.72 4.75
C LEU A 438 27.61 -13.69 5.55
N LYS A 439 27.50 -13.77 6.89
CA LYS A 439 28.65 -13.98 7.77
C LYS A 439 28.98 -15.47 7.81
N MET A 440 30.26 -15.83 7.92
CA MET A 440 30.72 -17.23 7.90
C MET A 440 29.98 -18.14 8.89
N HIS A 441 29.64 -17.64 10.09
CA HIS A 441 28.88 -18.42 11.10
C HIS A 441 27.41 -18.67 10.74
N GLN A 442 26.87 -18.04 9.69
CA GLN A 442 25.51 -18.24 9.20
C GLN A 442 25.45 -19.33 8.11
N MET A 443 26.60 -19.84 7.68
CA MET A 443 26.72 -20.84 6.63
C MET A 443 26.70 -22.25 7.23
N GLU A 444 25.51 -22.86 7.25
CA GLU A 444 25.32 -24.26 7.68
C GLU A 444 25.55 -25.27 6.52
N TYR A 445 25.79 -24.78 5.30
CA TYR A 445 26.10 -25.61 4.13
C TYR A 445 27.59 -25.99 4.12
N LEU A 446 27.89 -27.16 4.70
CA LEU A 446 29.22 -27.73 4.80
C LEU A 446 29.26 -29.11 4.13
N VAL A 447 30.26 -29.34 3.28
CA VAL A 447 30.57 -30.67 2.71
C VAL A 447 31.85 -31.16 3.39
N ASP A 448 31.82 -32.37 3.94
CA ASP A 448 32.91 -32.96 4.73
C ASP A 448 33.45 -32.06 5.86
N GLY A 449 32.57 -31.25 6.45
CA GLY A 449 32.90 -30.30 7.53
C GLY A 449 33.64 -29.05 7.08
N LYS A 450 33.77 -28.81 5.77
CA LYS A 450 34.39 -27.62 5.18
C LYS A 450 33.37 -26.82 4.37
N LEU A 451 33.66 -25.53 4.17
CA LEU A 451 32.93 -24.71 3.23
C LEU A 451 33.27 -25.16 1.80
N PRO A 452 32.30 -25.45 0.92
CA PRO A 452 32.58 -25.76 -0.48
C PRO A 452 33.10 -24.54 -1.24
N ASP A 453 33.96 -24.77 -2.23
CA ASP A 453 34.47 -23.72 -3.13
C ASP A 453 33.38 -23.15 -4.06
N ASP A 454 32.30 -23.92 -4.31
CA ASP A 454 31.12 -23.49 -5.04
C ASP A 454 29.85 -23.63 -4.18
N LEU A 455 29.04 -22.57 -4.17
CA LEU A 455 27.80 -22.43 -3.42
C LEU A 455 26.55 -22.43 -4.32
N THR A 456 26.69 -22.66 -5.65
CA THR A 456 25.56 -22.69 -6.60
C THR A 456 24.44 -23.66 -6.22
N GLN A 457 24.78 -24.78 -5.57
CA GLN A 457 23.80 -25.77 -5.08
C GLN A 457 23.25 -25.45 -3.68
N GLY A 458 23.73 -24.39 -3.03
CA GLY A 458 23.32 -23.96 -1.70
C GLY A 458 21.98 -23.23 -1.71
N LEU A 459 21.06 -23.63 -0.83
CA LEU A 459 19.77 -22.96 -0.66
C LEU A 459 19.80 -22.00 0.54
N VAL A 460 19.63 -20.70 0.30
CA VAL A 460 19.52 -19.69 1.35
C VAL A 460 18.05 -19.52 1.77
N PHE A 461 17.76 -19.69 3.06
CA PHE A 461 16.43 -19.43 3.62
C PHE A 461 16.53 -18.84 5.03
N SER A 462 15.50 -18.09 5.45
CA SER A 462 15.43 -17.56 6.81
C SER A 462 15.21 -18.67 7.85
N ASN A 463 15.97 -18.66 8.93
CA ASN A 463 15.75 -19.50 10.11
C ASN A 463 14.36 -19.29 10.77
N GLY A 464 13.69 -18.16 10.51
CA GLY A 464 12.29 -17.95 10.85
C GLY A 464 11.34 -18.71 9.92
N ALA A 465 11.62 -18.69 8.61
CA ALA A 465 10.84 -19.42 7.60
C ALA A 465 10.95 -20.94 7.79
N LEU A 466 12.15 -21.49 8.04
CA LEU A 466 12.33 -22.91 8.34
C LEU A 466 11.58 -23.34 9.60
N ARG A 467 11.62 -22.53 10.67
CA ARG A 467 10.85 -22.79 11.90
C ARG A 467 9.33 -22.77 11.64
N ARG A 468 8.83 -21.78 10.89
CA ARG A 468 7.41 -21.74 10.48
C ARG A 468 7.02 -22.94 9.63
N LEU A 469 7.86 -23.36 8.69
CA LEU A 469 7.59 -24.55 7.87
C LEU A 469 7.55 -25.84 8.73
N LYS A 470 8.51 -26.01 9.65
CA LYS A 470 8.52 -27.12 10.62
C LYS A 470 7.28 -27.10 11.54
N ALA A 471 6.77 -25.92 11.92
CA ALA A 471 5.51 -25.79 12.66
C ALA A 471 4.30 -26.15 11.79
N ARG A 472 4.21 -25.60 10.56
CA ARG A 472 3.10 -25.87 9.63
C ARG A 472 3.01 -27.33 9.23
N ILE A 473 4.14 -28.05 9.12
CA ILE A 473 4.15 -29.51 8.93
C ILE A 473 3.47 -30.23 10.10
N LYS A 474 3.70 -29.82 11.36
CA LYS A 474 3.02 -30.38 12.53
C LYS A 474 1.52 -30.06 12.53
N GLU A 475 1.14 -28.84 12.18
CA GLU A 475 -0.26 -28.43 12.02
C GLU A 475 -0.96 -29.28 10.95
N LEU A 476 -0.37 -29.42 9.76
CA LEU A 476 -0.91 -30.24 8.66
C LEU A 476 -1.07 -31.72 9.06
N ILE A 477 -0.17 -32.27 9.89
CA ILE A 477 -0.32 -33.62 10.45
C ILE A 477 -1.53 -33.70 11.39
N GLN A 478 -1.76 -32.68 12.23
CA GLN A 478 -2.92 -32.60 13.11
C GLN A 478 -4.22 -32.41 12.32
N GLU A 479 -4.27 -31.50 11.36
CA GLU A 479 -5.39 -31.28 10.43
C GLU A 479 -5.75 -32.57 9.69
N LYS A 480 -4.75 -33.28 9.13
CA LYS A 480 -4.93 -34.57 8.46
C LYS A 480 -5.45 -35.66 9.41
N ALA A 481 -5.05 -35.65 10.68
CA ALA A 481 -5.59 -36.56 11.70
C ALA A 481 -7.04 -36.23 12.07
N GLN A 482 -7.39 -34.94 12.22
CA GLN A 482 -8.76 -34.49 12.47
C GLN A 482 -9.69 -34.81 11.30
N LEU A 483 -9.28 -34.53 10.06
CA LEU A 483 -10.05 -34.87 8.85
C LEU A 483 -10.29 -36.37 8.74
N LYS A 484 -9.30 -37.22 9.09
CA LYS A 484 -9.48 -38.67 9.17
C LYS A 484 -10.47 -39.12 10.26
N ARG A 485 -10.60 -38.38 11.37
CA ARG A 485 -11.63 -38.64 12.40
C ARG A 485 -13.02 -38.27 11.87
N LYS A 486 -13.20 -37.05 11.36
CA LYS A 486 -14.44 -36.58 10.72
C LYS A 486 -14.90 -37.52 9.60
N GLN A 487 -13.99 -38.00 8.75
CA GLN A 487 -14.31 -38.97 7.70
C GLN A 487 -14.78 -40.32 8.25
N LYS A 488 -14.27 -40.77 9.41
CA LYS A 488 -14.76 -41.99 10.09
C LYS A 488 -16.12 -41.78 10.75
N GLU A 489 -16.35 -40.60 11.33
CA GLU A 489 -17.64 -40.20 11.93
C GLU A 489 -18.72 -40.13 10.86
N LEU A 490 -18.52 -39.34 9.79
CA LEU A 490 -19.45 -39.24 8.65
C LEU A 490 -19.75 -40.61 8.00
N ARG A 491 -18.78 -41.52 7.92
CA ARG A 491 -19.02 -42.89 7.44
C ARG A 491 -19.91 -43.71 8.38
N ARG A 492 -19.79 -43.53 9.70
CA ARG A 492 -20.67 -44.19 10.68
C ARG A 492 -22.08 -43.62 10.60
N GLU A 493 -22.21 -42.29 10.57
CA GLU A 493 -23.47 -41.57 10.40
C GLU A 493 -24.18 -41.98 9.11
N HIS A 494 -23.48 -42.03 7.98
CA HIS A 494 -24.04 -42.50 6.71
C HIS A 494 -24.57 -43.94 6.79
N ILE A 495 -23.82 -44.86 7.42
CA ILE A 495 -24.27 -46.25 7.62
C ILE A 495 -25.49 -46.30 8.55
N GLN A 496 -25.54 -45.47 9.59
CA GLN A 496 -26.66 -45.39 10.51
C GLN A 496 -27.90 -44.82 9.81
N LEU A 497 -27.79 -43.65 9.17
CA LEU A 497 -28.88 -43.03 8.41
C LEU A 497 -29.41 -43.95 7.30
N HIS A 498 -28.56 -44.73 6.63
CA HIS A 498 -29.01 -45.72 5.63
C HIS A 498 -29.77 -46.89 6.28
N ARG A 499 -29.39 -47.34 7.48
CA ARG A 499 -30.17 -48.33 8.24
C ARG A 499 -31.50 -47.74 8.67
N ASP A 500 -31.50 -46.53 9.23
CA ASP A 500 -32.70 -45.84 9.70
C ASP A 500 -33.68 -45.55 8.55
N LYS A 501 -33.16 -45.17 7.36
CA LYS A 501 -33.95 -45.05 6.13
C LYS A 501 -34.62 -46.37 5.78
N LYS A 502 -33.87 -47.49 5.75
CA LYS A 502 -34.43 -48.81 5.43
C LYS A 502 -35.47 -49.26 6.46
N THR A 503 -35.24 -49.01 7.76
CA THR A 503 -36.22 -49.31 8.81
C THR A 503 -37.49 -48.47 8.66
N LYS A 504 -37.36 -47.18 8.28
CA LYS A 504 -38.51 -46.30 8.00
C LYS A 504 -39.26 -46.74 6.73
N GLU A 505 -38.57 -47.10 5.67
CA GLU A 505 -39.17 -47.65 4.43
C GLU A 505 -39.95 -48.95 4.73
N GLN A 506 -39.37 -49.87 5.51
CA GLN A 506 -40.08 -51.07 5.98
C GLN A 506 -41.31 -50.70 6.82
N ARG A 507 -41.21 -49.70 7.71
CA ARG A 507 -42.33 -49.27 8.54
C ARG A 507 -43.43 -48.57 7.75
N ILE A 508 -43.08 -47.83 6.70
CA ILE A 508 -44.04 -47.24 5.75
C ILE A 508 -44.77 -48.36 5.02
N ALA A 509 -44.06 -49.34 4.44
CA ALA A 509 -44.67 -50.49 3.77
C ALA A 509 -45.57 -51.33 4.72
N GLU A 510 -45.18 -51.51 5.99
CA GLU A 510 -46.05 -52.14 7.00
C GLU A 510 -47.33 -51.35 7.27
N LEU A 511 -47.26 -50.01 7.28
CA LEU A 511 -48.41 -49.14 7.53
C LEU A 511 -49.30 -49.03 6.29
N GLU A 512 -48.73 -48.98 5.09
CA GLU A 512 -49.43 -49.03 3.81
C GLU A 512 -50.18 -50.37 3.64
N ALA A 513 -49.53 -51.50 3.93
CA ALA A 513 -50.19 -52.80 3.92
C ALA A 513 -51.34 -52.89 4.94
N ARG A 514 -51.16 -52.39 6.17
CA ARG A 514 -52.24 -52.32 7.17
C ARG A 514 -53.35 -51.37 6.75
N ALA A 515 -53.04 -50.25 6.10
CA ALA A 515 -54.04 -49.32 5.58
C ALA A 515 -54.86 -49.97 4.47
N TYR A 516 -54.18 -50.65 3.52
CA TYR A 516 -54.80 -51.46 2.48
C TYR A 516 -55.74 -52.52 3.08
N ASP A 517 -55.25 -53.34 4.01
CA ASP A 517 -56.05 -54.39 4.67
C ASP A 517 -57.27 -53.81 5.39
N VAL A 518 -57.11 -52.71 6.13
CA VAL A 518 -58.21 -52.05 6.85
C VAL A 518 -59.22 -51.40 5.90
N GLN A 519 -58.77 -50.79 4.80
CA GLN A 519 -59.65 -50.23 3.76
C GLN A 519 -60.45 -51.34 3.08
N MET A 520 -59.79 -52.42 2.66
CA MET A 520 -60.43 -53.58 2.04
C MET A 520 -61.42 -54.26 2.99
N LEU A 521 -61.08 -54.44 4.28
CA LEU A 521 -61.97 -55.02 5.29
C LEU A 521 -63.20 -54.16 5.61
N LYS A 522 -63.06 -52.82 5.61
CA LYS A 522 -64.16 -51.91 5.98
C LYS A 522 -65.04 -51.49 4.81
N PHE A 523 -64.48 -51.41 3.61
CA PHE A 523 -65.14 -50.79 2.45
C PHE A 523 -65.19 -51.69 1.20
N GLY A 524 -64.49 -52.83 1.20
CA GLY A 524 -64.46 -53.77 0.06
C GLY A 524 -63.70 -53.27 -1.19
N GLN A 525 -63.27 -52.01 -1.17
CA GLN A 525 -62.55 -51.32 -2.24
C GLN A 525 -61.59 -50.30 -1.61
N LEU A 526 -60.49 -49.98 -2.30
CA LEU A 526 -59.63 -48.86 -1.93
C LEU A 526 -60.38 -47.54 -2.14
N ILE A 527 -60.65 -46.83 -1.04
CA ILE A 527 -61.20 -45.48 -1.05
C ILE A 527 -60.04 -44.49 -0.92
N ASP A 528 -60.03 -43.49 -1.80
CA ASP A 528 -59.16 -42.32 -1.67
C ASP A 528 -59.60 -41.51 -0.44
N LEU A 529 -58.79 -41.59 0.62
CA LEU A 529 -59.08 -40.92 1.89
C LEU A 529 -59.05 -39.39 1.75
N ASP A 530 -58.29 -38.84 0.80
CA ASP A 530 -58.24 -37.38 0.57
C ASP A 530 -59.56 -36.84 -0.01
N VAL A 531 -60.34 -37.69 -0.69
CA VAL A 531 -61.69 -37.34 -1.17
C VAL A 531 -62.71 -37.49 -0.05
N LEU A 532 -62.55 -38.50 0.81
CA LEU A 532 -63.45 -38.73 1.94
C LEU A 532 -63.30 -37.67 3.05
N ASP A 533 -62.06 -37.24 3.37
CA ASP A 533 -61.79 -36.16 4.32
C ASP A 533 -62.22 -34.78 3.80
N ARG A 534 -62.35 -34.59 2.48
CA ARG A 534 -62.98 -33.40 1.88
C ARG A 534 -64.51 -33.39 1.99
N MET A 535 -65.13 -34.57 2.13
CA MET A 535 -66.59 -34.72 2.25
C MET A 535 -67.06 -34.85 3.71
N GLY A 536 -66.22 -35.35 4.61
CA GLY A 536 -66.50 -35.38 6.04
C GLY A 536 -66.37 -33.99 6.65
N THR A 537 -67.44 -33.45 7.24
CA THR A 537 -67.37 -32.25 8.09
C THR A 537 -66.62 -32.58 9.38
N ASN A 538 -65.29 -32.55 9.29
CA ASN A 538 -64.40 -32.89 10.39
C ASN A 538 -64.51 -31.81 11.48
N ARG A 539 -65.30 -32.09 12.51
CA ARG A 539 -65.59 -31.17 13.61
C ARG A 539 -64.32 -30.64 14.29
N GLY A 540 -63.26 -31.45 14.37
CA GLY A 540 -61.95 -31.01 14.87
C GLY A 540 -61.25 -30.00 13.95
N ALA A 541 -61.53 -30.01 12.64
CA ALA A 541 -61.05 -29.00 11.70
C ALA A 541 -61.87 -27.70 11.78
N GLU A 542 -63.15 -27.75 12.14
CA GLU A 542 -63.92 -26.55 12.51
C GLU A 542 -63.43 -25.97 13.85
N ASP A 543 -63.24 -26.81 14.88
CA ASP A 543 -62.68 -26.39 16.18
C ASP A 543 -61.27 -25.77 16.01
N LEU A 544 -60.44 -26.31 15.10
CA LEU A 544 -59.14 -25.74 14.73
C LEU A 544 -59.25 -24.44 13.93
N LYS A 545 -60.24 -24.30 13.04
CA LYS A 545 -60.51 -23.03 12.34
C LYS A 545 -60.99 -21.95 13.31
N ASP A 546 -61.83 -22.29 14.28
CA ASP A 546 -62.27 -21.36 15.32
C ASP A 546 -61.14 -21.00 16.30
N ALA A 547 -60.24 -21.95 16.60
CA ALA A 547 -59.02 -21.66 17.36
C ALA A 547 -58.06 -20.73 16.58
N LEU A 548 -57.84 -21.00 15.28
CA LEU A 548 -57.04 -20.16 14.40
C LEU A 548 -57.65 -18.75 14.30
N ARG A 549 -58.96 -18.64 14.09
CA ARG A 549 -59.69 -17.36 14.00
C ARG A 549 -59.62 -16.56 15.29
N LYS A 550 -59.66 -17.21 16.46
CA LYS A 550 -59.42 -16.55 17.76
C LYS A 550 -57.97 -16.06 17.88
N GLN A 551 -57.00 -16.84 17.40
CA GLN A 551 -55.60 -16.45 17.40
C GLN A 551 -55.33 -15.28 16.42
N GLU A 552 -55.93 -15.30 15.23
CA GLU A 552 -55.91 -14.20 14.26
C GLU A 552 -56.54 -12.93 14.85
N GLN A 553 -57.64 -13.03 15.59
CA GLN A 553 -58.25 -11.89 16.29
C GLN A 553 -57.34 -11.33 17.40
N GLN A 554 -56.63 -12.19 18.13
CA GLN A 554 -55.62 -11.77 19.12
C GLN A 554 -54.45 -11.05 18.45
N HIS A 555 -53.86 -11.64 17.40
CA HIS A 555 -52.79 -11.03 16.62
C HIS A 555 -53.21 -9.72 15.96
N ALA A 556 -54.44 -9.62 15.47
CA ALA A 556 -54.99 -8.37 14.91
C ALA A 556 -55.16 -7.29 15.98
N ALA A 557 -55.56 -7.64 17.20
CA ALA A 557 -55.63 -6.70 18.31
C ALA A 557 -54.23 -6.23 18.76
N GLU A 558 -53.27 -7.15 18.87
CA GLU A 558 -51.88 -6.82 19.17
C GLU A 558 -51.26 -5.91 18.08
N LEU A 559 -51.50 -6.21 16.80
CA LEU A 559 -51.07 -5.36 15.69
C LEU A 559 -51.72 -3.96 15.73
N ALA A 560 -52.99 -3.86 16.12
CA ALA A 560 -53.67 -2.58 16.31
C ALA A 560 -53.04 -1.76 17.45
N GLU A 561 -52.71 -2.38 18.58
CA GLU A 561 -51.97 -1.74 19.67
C GLU A 561 -50.57 -1.29 19.24
N TRP A 562 -49.83 -2.13 18.52
CA TRP A 562 -48.50 -1.80 18.02
C TRP A 562 -48.53 -0.65 17.00
N ASN A 563 -49.52 -0.65 16.10
CA ASN A 563 -49.75 0.47 15.18
C ASN A 563 -50.07 1.77 15.93
N HIS A 564 -50.86 1.71 17.00
CA HIS A 564 -51.15 2.91 17.81
C HIS A 564 -49.90 3.42 18.56
N LYS A 565 -49.05 2.52 19.09
CA LYS A 565 -47.76 2.86 19.70
C LYS A 565 -46.78 3.46 18.68
N ILE A 566 -46.73 2.92 17.46
CA ILE A 566 -45.93 3.44 16.34
C ILE A 566 -46.40 4.84 15.95
N GLU A 567 -47.71 5.07 15.86
CA GLU A 567 -48.25 6.38 15.48
C GLU A 567 -48.03 7.43 16.57
N HIS A 568 -48.14 7.05 17.86
CA HIS A 568 -47.75 7.92 18.97
C HIS A 568 -46.27 8.32 18.89
N ALA A 569 -45.36 7.35 18.72
CA ALA A 569 -43.93 7.61 18.60
C ALA A 569 -43.58 8.46 17.36
N ARG A 570 -44.33 8.31 16.26
CA ARG A 570 -44.23 9.18 15.08
C ARG A 570 -44.69 10.60 15.38
N MET A 571 -45.81 10.77 16.10
CA MET A 571 -46.28 12.09 16.52
C MET A 571 -45.23 12.80 17.39
N GLU A 572 -44.72 12.15 18.44
CA GLU A 572 -43.65 12.66 19.29
C GLU A 572 -42.40 13.04 18.47
N LEU A 573 -41.97 12.18 17.54
CA LEU A 573 -40.83 12.47 16.67
C LEU A 573 -41.10 13.67 15.74
N THR A 574 -42.32 13.84 15.22
CA THR A 574 -42.68 15.02 14.41
C THR A 574 -42.74 16.30 15.25
N GLU A 575 -43.15 16.22 16.51
CA GLU A 575 -43.19 17.35 17.45
C GLU A 575 -41.77 17.78 17.82
N LEU A 576 -40.92 16.85 18.27
CA LEU A 576 -39.49 17.08 18.51
C LEU A 576 -38.76 17.58 17.25
N THR A 577 -39.15 17.13 16.04
CA THR A 577 -38.57 17.63 14.79
C THR A 577 -39.00 19.08 14.53
N LYS A 578 -40.26 19.45 14.79
CA LYS A 578 -40.74 20.84 14.68
C LYS A 578 -40.05 21.74 15.69
N GLU A 579 -39.93 21.32 16.94
CA GLU A 579 -39.21 22.05 18.00
C GLU A 579 -37.74 22.26 17.63
N ASN A 580 -37.02 21.21 17.24
CA ASN A 580 -35.64 21.33 16.79
C ASN A 580 -35.50 22.23 15.55
N THR A 581 -36.44 22.17 14.60
CA THR A 581 -36.44 23.05 13.42
C THR A 581 -36.69 24.51 13.81
N ALA A 582 -37.60 24.77 14.75
CA ALA A 582 -37.85 26.10 15.29
C ALA A 582 -36.64 26.64 16.08
N CYS A 583 -35.97 25.81 16.87
CA CYS A 583 -34.72 26.17 17.53
C CYS A 583 -33.60 26.45 16.51
N LEU A 584 -33.47 25.66 15.44
CA LEU A 584 -32.51 25.90 14.36
C LEU A 584 -32.81 27.18 13.59
N GLN A 585 -34.09 27.50 13.34
CA GLN A 585 -34.52 28.77 12.76
C GLN A 585 -34.19 29.94 13.68
N ALA A 586 -34.52 29.86 14.98
CA ALA A 586 -34.16 30.88 15.95
C ALA A 586 -32.63 31.07 16.06
N VAL A 587 -31.85 29.99 16.00
CA VAL A 587 -30.38 30.06 15.94
C VAL A 587 -29.90 30.68 14.62
N ALA A 588 -30.53 30.38 13.48
CA ALA A 588 -30.19 30.98 12.20
C ALA A 588 -30.50 32.49 12.18
N ASP A 589 -31.64 32.92 12.73
CA ASP A 589 -32.03 34.32 12.87
C ASP A 589 -31.13 35.06 13.86
N LEU A 590 -30.77 34.43 14.99
CA LEU A 590 -29.79 34.97 15.93
C LEU A 590 -28.39 35.05 15.30
N THR A 591 -27.99 34.09 14.46
CA THR A 591 -26.72 34.14 13.72
C THR A 591 -26.76 35.21 12.63
N HIS A 592 -27.91 35.43 11.99
CA HIS A 592 -28.09 36.49 11.00
C HIS A 592 -28.05 37.88 11.63
N THR A 593 -28.77 38.08 12.75
CA THR A 593 -28.70 39.33 13.52
C THR A 593 -27.33 39.53 14.16
N GLN A 594 -26.66 38.48 14.64
CA GLN A 594 -25.26 38.54 15.07
C GLN A 594 -24.35 38.97 13.92
N LYS A 595 -24.44 38.38 12.72
CA LYS A 595 -23.62 38.79 11.56
C LYS A 595 -23.93 40.22 11.09
N GLN A 596 -25.18 40.66 11.15
CA GLN A 596 -25.54 42.05 10.87
C GLN A 596 -24.92 42.99 11.93
N LEU A 597 -25.06 42.64 13.21
CA LEU A 597 -24.49 43.41 14.32
C LEU A 597 -22.97 43.41 14.29
N GLU A 598 -22.30 42.29 13.99
CA GLU A 598 -20.85 42.20 13.79
C GLU A 598 -20.39 42.95 12.54
N GLY A 599 -21.19 42.98 11.46
CA GLY A 599 -20.93 43.83 10.30
C GLY A 599 -20.98 45.32 10.66
N VAL A 600 -22.02 45.73 11.41
CA VAL A 600 -22.15 47.10 11.95
C VAL A 600 -21.04 47.39 12.98
N LEU A 601 -20.66 46.41 13.80
CA LEU A 601 -19.64 46.55 14.84
C LEU A 601 -18.24 46.62 14.23
N ASN A 602 -17.91 45.84 13.20
CA ASN A 602 -16.66 45.99 12.45
C ASN A 602 -16.62 47.32 11.67
N ASN A 603 -17.73 47.74 11.06
CA ASN A 603 -17.83 49.05 10.39
C ASN A 603 -17.69 50.23 11.37
N THR A 604 -18.06 50.06 12.65
CA THR A 604 -17.90 51.11 13.69
C THR A 604 -16.58 50.99 14.46
N GLN A 605 -16.04 49.80 14.69
CA GLN A 605 -14.70 49.57 15.25
C GLN A 605 -13.59 49.98 14.28
N GLY A 606 -13.84 49.97 12.96
CA GLY A 606 -12.96 50.58 11.98
C GLY A 606 -12.79 52.10 12.17
N SER A 607 -13.63 52.76 12.98
CA SER A 607 -13.61 54.21 13.18
C SER A 607 -13.12 54.68 14.56
N LEU A 608 -13.08 53.84 15.60
CA LEU A 608 -12.79 54.29 16.97
C LEU A 608 -11.96 53.30 17.81
N PHE A 609 -10.71 53.73 18.06
CA PHE A 609 -9.93 53.53 19.30
C PHE A 609 -9.49 52.10 19.69
N HIS A 610 -8.22 51.78 19.44
CA HIS A 610 -7.53 50.67 20.12
C HIS A 610 -7.18 51.06 21.56
N ASP A 611 -7.87 50.49 22.55
CA ASP A 611 -7.51 50.58 23.97
C ASP A 611 -6.71 49.32 24.39
N PRO A 612 -5.41 49.45 24.75
CA PRO A 612 -4.59 48.31 25.20
C PRO A 612 -5.16 47.55 26.42
N MET A 613 -5.97 48.20 27.26
CA MET A 613 -6.64 47.55 28.40
C MET A 613 -7.81 46.67 27.97
N GLN A 614 -8.49 46.99 26.87
CA GLN A 614 -9.54 46.14 26.31
C GLN A 614 -8.95 44.92 25.59
N GLN A 615 -7.82 45.09 24.88
CA GLN A 615 -7.09 43.98 24.28
C GLN A 615 -6.74 42.92 25.35
N ARG A 616 -6.12 43.34 26.47
CA ARG A 616 -5.79 42.43 27.59
C ARG A 616 -7.01 41.79 28.25
N ARG A 617 -8.14 42.50 28.35
CA ARG A 617 -9.39 41.92 28.88
C ARG A 617 -9.98 40.87 27.94
N LYS A 618 -9.94 41.11 26.62
CA LYS A 618 -10.33 40.12 25.61
C LYS A 618 -9.40 38.91 25.63
N GLU A 619 -8.08 39.12 25.66
CA GLU A 619 -7.09 38.03 25.79
C GLU A 619 -7.32 37.17 27.05
N ILE A 620 -7.64 37.79 28.20
CA ILE A 620 -7.95 37.04 29.44
C ILE A 620 -9.28 36.27 29.30
N GLN A 621 -10.31 36.87 28.69
CA GLN A 621 -11.60 36.21 28.47
C GLN A 621 -11.49 35.06 27.45
N GLU A 622 -10.75 35.26 26.35
CA GLU A 622 -10.44 34.23 25.36
C GLU A 622 -9.59 33.12 25.98
N ARG A 623 -8.60 33.45 26.81
CA ARG A 623 -7.82 32.45 27.57
C ARG A 623 -8.71 31.64 28.51
N ASP A 624 -9.62 32.28 29.23
CA ASP A 624 -10.51 31.59 30.18
C ASP A 624 -11.58 30.76 29.44
N GLN A 625 -12.05 31.21 28.27
CA GLN A 625 -12.88 30.40 27.36
C GLN A 625 -12.11 29.19 26.81
N LEU A 626 -10.87 29.38 26.35
CA LEU A 626 -10.00 28.29 25.89
C LEU A 626 -9.71 27.29 27.01
N VAL A 627 -9.50 27.75 28.25
CA VAL A 627 -9.36 26.88 29.43
C VAL A 627 -10.66 26.11 29.71
N GLN A 628 -11.84 26.72 29.56
CA GLN A 628 -13.12 25.98 29.68
C GLN A 628 -13.29 24.95 28.56
N VAL A 629 -12.95 25.28 27.32
CA VAL A 629 -13.00 24.36 26.17
C VAL A 629 -12.03 23.19 26.36
N VAL A 630 -10.79 23.46 26.77
CA VAL A 630 -9.78 22.43 27.08
C VAL A 630 -10.23 21.54 28.24
N ASN A 631 -10.82 22.10 29.30
CA ASN A 631 -11.37 21.30 30.40
C ASN A 631 -12.58 20.44 29.98
N LYS A 632 -13.39 20.91 29.03
CA LYS A 632 -14.50 20.12 28.47
C LYS A 632 -13.97 18.99 27.59
N GLN A 633 -13.08 19.31 26.65
CA GLN A 633 -12.39 18.33 25.81
C GLN A 633 -11.59 17.30 26.62
N ALA A 634 -10.99 17.69 27.75
CA ALA A 634 -10.31 16.76 28.66
C ALA A 634 -11.27 15.74 29.27
N LYS A 635 -12.47 16.18 29.71
CA LYS A 635 -13.54 15.27 30.18
C LYS A 635 -14.06 14.37 29.07
N ASP A 636 -14.25 14.91 27.88
CA ASP A 636 -14.71 14.15 26.72
C ASP A 636 -13.67 13.07 26.32
N ILE A 637 -12.37 13.42 26.33
CA ILE A 637 -11.25 12.49 26.14
C ILE A 637 -11.18 11.43 27.25
N GLU A 638 -11.48 11.80 28.50
CA GLU A 638 -11.50 10.86 29.63
C GLU A 638 -12.67 9.88 29.54
N SER A 639 -13.86 10.36 29.14
CA SER A 639 -15.02 9.53 28.81
C SER A 639 -14.73 8.57 27.65
N LEU A 640 -14.18 9.07 26.54
CA LEU A 640 -13.79 8.25 25.39
C LEU A 640 -12.67 7.25 25.73
N LYS A 641 -11.76 7.58 26.65
CA LYS A 641 -10.76 6.62 27.16
C LYS A 641 -11.42 5.51 28.00
N GLN A 642 -12.42 5.83 28.81
CA GLN A 642 -13.19 4.83 29.56
C GLN A 642 -13.97 3.92 28.60
N GLU A 643 -14.64 4.50 27.59
CA GLU A 643 -15.36 3.75 26.55
C GLU A 643 -14.42 2.86 25.73
N ILE A 644 -13.27 3.38 25.29
CA ILE A 644 -12.22 2.59 24.62
C ILE A 644 -11.69 1.50 25.55
N GLN A 645 -11.53 1.75 26.86
CA GLN A 645 -11.10 0.72 27.81
C GLN A 645 -12.15 -0.38 27.98
N VAL A 646 -13.45 -0.05 28.02
CA VAL A 646 -14.57 -1.00 28.00
C VAL A 646 -14.58 -1.81 26.70
N LEU A 647 -14.38 -1.18 25.54
CA LEU A 647 -14.33 -1.84 24.23
C LEU A 647 -13.05 -2.68 24.02
N ARG A 648 -11.94 -2.34 24.70
CA ARG A 648 -10.66 -3.05 24.62
C ARG A 648 -10.60 -4.25 25.56
N MET A 649 -11.44 -4.30 26.59
CA MET A 649 -11.73 -5.51 27.36
C MET A 649 -12.55 -6.48 26.48
N LYS A 650 -11.94 -7.58 26.04
CA LYS A 650 -12.67 -8.66 25.34
C LYS A 650 -13.65 -9.37 26.28
N GLY A 651 -14.87 -8.84 26.37
CA GLY A 651 -15.94 -9.38 27.21
C GLY A 651 -17.08 -8.38 27.35
N GLY A 652 -17.78 -8.10 26.25
CA GLY A 652 -18.88 -7.14 26.26
C GLY A 652 -20.07 -7.64 27.07
N GLN A 653 -20.49 -6.84 28.04
CA GLN A 653 -21.81 -6.92 28.66
C GLN A 653 -22.38 -5.51 28.74
N VAL A 654 -23.06 -5.10 27.67
CA VAL A 654 -23.94 -3.93 27.67
C VAL A 654 -25.19 -4.33 28.45
N TYR A 655 -25.38 -3.76 29.64
CA TYR A 655 -26.62 -3.90 30.41
C TYR A 655 -27.41 -2.61 30.32
N GLY A 656 -28.67 -2.75 29.87
CA GLY A 656 -29.82 -1.89 30.21
C GLY A 656 -29.67 -0.41 29.94
#